data_AF-A0A1Y4NBY2-F1
#
_entry.id   AF-A0A1Y4NBY2-F1
#
_cell.length_a   1.000
_cell.length_b   1.000
_cell.length_c   1.000
_cell.angle_alpha   90.00
_cell.angle_beta   90.00
_cell.angle_gamma   90.00
#
_symmetry.space_group_name_H-M   'P 1'
#
loop_
_entity.id
_entity.type
_entity.pdbx_description
1 polymer ?
#
loop_
_entity_poly.entity_id
_entity_poly.type
_entity_poly.pdbx_seq_one_letter_code
_entity_poly.pdbx_strand_id
1 'polypeptide(L)'
;MNIDKWTAKMQEAIQRAITMASEMGHQVVDVEHFLLALLEDSAGILYRVLTKANVNIADLQNKLHARLQSKPVVNNVDINSIRISYDFNQLINLANKQMQDFKDEYLSVEHIIMALFELNSTWVKELLKEYNLNKRNVRKIIDEMRGGNMVNNQNPENQYEVLEKYGRDLTKDVAEGKLDPVIGRDEEIRRVIQILSRKTKNNPILIGEPGVGKTAIVEGLAWRIFKNDVPVSIQNKTLYELDLGSLVAGAKYRGEFEERLKAVLNEIKKSEGDIILFIDEIHQLVGAGKTDGAMDAANLLKPMLARGELHCIGATTLDEYRMYIEKDAALERRFQKVQVDEPDSDDTIAILRGLKNSFESHHGVQITDSAIIGAVNMSQRYITDRFLPDKAIDLIDEACASIRMEIDSLPEELDTITREKNRLEMERISIEKEDRNEDNEKRLNEIKGRIASLDEQINGLTDKWQTEKKSLDHIKELKDQKVRLENLKDKYQTEGNLEEASKIMYQTLPQIEREIQNFEASKNEDDLLQEKVTVDTVSEVISRWTGIPISKLKESERDKLLKLDDTLKVRVIGQDEAITKVTDAILRSRAGINDEQRPIGSFLFLGPTGVGKTEVAKSLAEQLFDTEKNIVRIDMSEYMEKFNVSRLIGAPPGYVGYEEGGQLTEAVRRHPYSIVLLDEIEKAHPEVFNILLQVLDDGRITDSKGNVVSFKNTIIIMTSNIGSNYLLEGNNSETQAAVDNELKAHFKPEFLNRIDEIVYFNSLSQEVVNKIIDKFIKQLQDRLVDRKITITVSDRAKEIISQQGYDVTFGARPLKRFIQSNIETLVAREMIKGDIKHGSHVTVDYDNNFFITVN
;
A
#
# COMPACT_ATOMS: atom_id res chain seq x y z
N MET A 1 -2.77 57.26 -0.94
CA MET A 1 -3.33 55.91 -1.13
C MET A 1 -3.77 55.39 0.23
N ASN A 2 -4.95 54.79 0.36
CA ASN A 2 -5.36 54.12 1.58
C ASN A 2 -5.12 52.61 1.40
N ILE A 3 -3.92 52.16 1.74
CA ILE A 3 -3.46 50.77 1.50
C ILE A 3 -4.21 49.79 2.41
N ASP A 4 -4.73 50.24 3.56
CA ASP A 4 -5.52 49.41 4.48
C ASP A 4 -6.86 48.96 3.88
N LYS A 5 -7.33 49.64 2.83
CA LYS A 5 -8.51 49.25 2.04
C LYS A 5 -8.18 48.40 0.82
N TRP A 6 -6.98 47.86 0.73
CA TRP A 6 -6.61 46.94 -0.35
C TRP A 6 -6.76 45.50 0.12
N THR A 7 -7.06 44.59 -0.81
CA THR A 7 -6.97 43.15 -0.55
C THR A 7 -5.52 42.75 -0.24
N ALA A 8 -5.31 41.66 0.50
CA ALA A 8 -3.97 41.18 0.86
C ALA A 8 -3.10 40.94 -0.38
N LYS A 9 -3.69 40.44 -1.47
CA LYS A 9 -2.99 40.22 -2.74
C LYS A 9 -2.56 41.50 -3.42
N MET A 10 -3.38 42.55 -3.35
CA MET A 10 -2.98 43.89 -3.82
C MET A 10 -1.82 44.46 -2.98
N GLN A 11 -1.82 44.23 -1.66
CA GLN A 11 -0.74 44.66 -0.76
C GLN A 11 0.57 43.88 -1.00
N GLU A 12 0.47 42.57 -1.21
CA GLU A 12 1.62 41.72 -1.55
C GLU A 12 2.22 42.12 -2.91
N ALA A 13 1.37 42.31 -3.93
CA ALA A 13 1.81 42.69 -5.26
C ALA A 13 2.53 44.05 -5.29
N ILE A 14 2.08 45.04 -4.50
CA ILE A 14 2.77 46.33 -4.46
C ILE A 14 4.11 46.24 -3.73
N GLN A 15 4.19 45.44 -2.65
CA GLN A 15 5.47 45.20 -1.98
C GLN A 15 6.47 44.54 -2.92
N ARG A 16 6.05 43.51 -3.67
CA ARG A 16 6.90 42.88 -4.68
C ARG A 16 7.30 43.84 -5.79
N ALA A 17 6.38 44.66 -6.29
CA ALA A 17 6.69 45.66 -7.32
C ALA A 17 7.72 46.70 -6.84
N ILE A 18 7.67 47.10 -5.57
CA ILE A 18 8.68 47.99 -4.95
C ILE A 18 10.04 47.29 -4.86
N THR A 19 10.08 46.05 -4.40
CA THR A 19 11.31 45.25 -4.34
C THR A 19 11.92 45.08 -5.73
N MET A 20 11.11 44.70 -6.71
CA MET A 20 11.52 44.55 -8.11
C MET A 20 12.09 45.84 -8.70
N ALA A 21 11.45 46.99 -8.43
CA ALA A 21 11.99 48.28 -8.84
C ALA A 21 13.36 48.56 -8.20
N SER A 22 13.53 48.24 -6.92
CA SER A 22 14.81 48.38 -6.20
C SER A 22 15.91 47.50 -6.80
N GLU A 23 15.61 46.22 -7.05
CA GLU A 23 16.54 45.23 -7.61
C GLU A 23 16.99 45.58 -9.04
N MET A 24 16.08 46.14 -9.84
CA MET A 24 16.38 46.61 -11.19
C MET A 24 17.02 48.01 -11.22
N GLY A 25 17.23 48.65 -10.06
CA GLY A 25 17.81 49.98 -9.94
C GLY A 25 16.91 51.10 -10.47
N HIS A 26 15.59 50.91 -10.43
CA HIS A 26 14.59 51.91 -10.78
C HIS A 26 14.16 52.72 -9.54
N GLN A 27 14.20 54.05 -9.64
CA GLN A 27 13.75 54.94 -8.54
C GLN A 27 12.23 55.11 -8.47
N VAL A 28 11.49 54.56 -9.44
CA VAL A 28 10.05 54.74 -9.58
C VAL A 28 9.38 53.40 -9.87
N VAL A 29 8.35 53.04 -9.09
CA VAL A 29 7.44 51.93 -9.40
C VAL A 29 6.44 52.38 -10.45
N ASP A 30 6.54 51.75 -11.61
CA ASP A 30 5.61 51.90 -12.73
C ASP A 30 4.59 50.76 -12.83
N VAL A 31 3.58 50.96 -13.69
CA VAL A 31 2.55 49.97 -14.02
C VAL A 31 3.16 48.64 -14.47
N GLU A 32 4.27 48.65 -15.22
CA GLU A 32 4.93 47.42 -15.67
C GLU A 32 5.39 46.53 -14.50
N HIS A 33 5.95 47.12 -13.44
CA HIS A 33 6.40 46.38 -12.25
C HIS A 33 5.22 45.73 -11.54
N PHE A 34 4.12 46.46 -11.42
CA PHE A 34 2.94 45.98 -10.71
C PHE A 34 2.21 44.86 -11.48
N LEU A 35 2.08 45.00 -12.80
CA LEU A 35 1.50 43.94 -13.63
C LEU A 35 2.37 42.69 -13.63
N LEU A 36 3.70 42.85 -13.69
CA LEU A 36 4.61 41.71 -13.64
C LEU A 36 4.54 41.01 -12.28
N ALA A 37 4.53 41.76 -11.18
CA ALA A 37 4.37 41.20 -9.82
C ALA A 37 3.04 40.44 -9.63
N LEU A 38 1.96 40.90 -10.28
CA LEU A 38 0.68 40.20 -10.29
C LEU A 38 0.67 38.94 -11.17
N LEU A 39 1.47 38.90 -12.24
CA LEU A 39 1.59 37.76 -13.16
C LEU A 39 2.51 36.66 -12.62
N GLU A 40 3.43 36.98 -11.71
CA GLU A 40 4.26 35.98 -11.03
C GLU A 40 3.45 35.03 -10.13
N ASP A 41 2.27 35.46 -9.66
CA ASP A 41 1.32 34.60 -8.94
C ASP A 41 0.43 33.87 -9.95
N SER A 42 0.79 32.62 -10.29
CA SER A 42 0.02 31.78 -11.21
C SER A 42 -1.38 31.42 -10.71
N ALA A 43 -1.62 31.48 -9.40
CA ALA A 43 -2.95 31.33 -8.80
C ALA A 43 -3.73 32.65 -8.73
N GLY A 44 -3.07 33.78 -9.00
CA GLY A 44 -3.63 35.13 -8.91
C GLY A 44 -4.74 35.40 -9.93
N ILE A 45 -5.62 36.35 -9.61
CA ILE A 45 -6.76 36.72 -10.46
C ILE A 45 -6.31 37.18 -11.84
N LEU A 46 -5.26 38.00 -11.93
CA LEU A 46 -4.77 38.51 -13.22
C LEU A 46 -4.35 37.38 -14.16
N TYR A 47 -3.59 36.40 -13.65
CA TYR A 47 -3.14 35.24 -14.41
C TYR A 47 -4.34 34.43 -14.94
N ARG A 48 -5.30 34.12 -14.06
CA ARG A 48 -6.50 33.34 -14.42
C ARG A 48 -7.40 34.05 -15.43
N VAL A 49 -7.64 35.35 -15.26
CA VAL A 49 -8.45 36.15 -16.19
C VAL A 49 -7.82 36.17 -17.58
N LEU A 50 -6.50 36.35 -17.65
CA LEU A 50 -5.77 36.35 -18.93
C LEU A 50 -5.73 34.96 -19.57
N THR A 51 -5.61 33.91 -18.77
CA THR A 51 -5.69 32.51 -19.24
C THR A 51 -7.06 32.22 -19.87
N LYS A 52 -8.16 32.55 -19.17
CA LYS A 52 -9.53 32.41 -19.71
C LYS A 52 -9.78 33.30 -20.94
N ALA A 53 -9.04 34.41 -21.07
CA ALA A 53 -9.06 35.27 -22.24
C ALA A 53 -8.16 34.79 -23.40
N ASN A 54 -7.55 33.60 -23.30
CA ASN A 54 -6.63 33.02 -24.28
C ASN A 54 -5.37 33.86 -24.56
N VAL A 55 -4.83 34.54 -23.54
CA VAL A 55 -3.57 35.29 -23.64
C VAL A 55 -2.37 34.39 -23.36
N ASN A 56 -1.33 34.46 -24.18
CA ASN A 56 -0.05 33.82 -23.88
C ASN A 56 0.69 34.60 -22.79
N ILE A 57 0.63 34.11 -21.55
CA ILE A 57 1.17 34.80 -20.38
C ILE A 57 2.69 34.86 -20.39
N ALA A 58 3.38 33.82 -20.87
CA ALA A 58 4.83 33.81 -20.95
C ALA A 58 5.35 34.90 -21.91
N ASP A 59 4.69 35.08 -23.06
CA ASP A 59 4.99 36.17 -24.00
C ASP A 59 4.76 37.55 -23.35
N LEU A 60 3.66 37.71 -22.61
CA LEU A 60 3.34 38.97 -21.91
C LEU A 60 4.37 39.30 -20.83
N GLN A 61 4.78 38.33 -20.02
CA GLN A 61 5.83 38.50 -19.01
C GLN A 61 7.16 38.94 -19.65
N ASN A 62 7.56 38.29 -20.75
CA ASN A 62 8.77 38.65 -21.49
C ASN A 62 8.72 40.10 -22.01
N LYS A 63 7.58 40.56 -22.52
CA LYS A 63 7.41 41.94 -22.97
C LYS A 63 7.48 42.95 -21.82
N LEU A 64 6.85 42.65 -20.69
CA LEU A 64 6.94 43.50 -19.50
C LEU A 64 8.39 43.59 -19.00
N HIS A 65 9.11 42.46 -18.95
CA HIS A 65 10.54 42.45 -18.63
C HIS A 65 11.37 43.29 -19.61
N ALA A 66 11.17 43.14 -20.92
CA ALA A 66 11.89 43.92 -21.92
C ALA A 66 11.66 45.43 -21.78
N ARG A 67 10.41 45.84 -21.47
CA ARG A 67 10.09 47.24 -21.17
C ARG A 67 10.79 47.74 -19.91
N LEU A 68 10.82 46.93 -18.84
CA LEU A 68 11.54 47.27 -17.61
C LEU A 68 13.04 47.40 -17.86
N GLN A 69 13.66 46.50 -18.62
CA GLN A 69 15.08 46.56 -18.97
C GLN A 69 15.46 47.80 -19.79
N SER A 70 14.50 48.38 -20.53
CA SER A 70 14.74 49.59 -21.31
C SER A 70 14.74 50.89 -20.47
N LYS A 71 14.38 50.81 -19.18
CA LYS A 71 14.31 51.98 -18.29
C LYS A 71 15.70 52.39 -17.78
N PRO A 72 15.89 53.69 -17.43
CA PRO A 72 17.12 54.15 -16.82
C PRO A 72 17.39 53.50 -15.45
N VAL A 73 18.62 53.01 -15.26
CA VAL A 73 19.09 52.37 -14.03
C VAL A 73 19.94 53.33 -13.22
N VAL A 74 19.76 53.35 -11.90
CA VAL A 74 20.53 54.16 -10.94
C VAL A 74 21.20 53.25 -9.91
N ASN A 75 22.44 53.57 -9.53
CA ASN A 75 23.16 52.84 -8.49
C ASN A 75 22.69 53.25 -7.09
N ASN A 76 22.61 52.29 -6.16
CA ASN A 76 22.23 52.47 -4.75
C ASN A 76 20.83 53.08 -4.53
N VAL A 77 19.79 52.44 -5.07
CA VAL A 77 18.40 52.82 -4.80
C VAL A 77 17.99 52.34 -3.41
N ASP A 78 17.71 53.27 -2.50
CA ASP A 78 17.08 52.96 -1.20
C ASP A 78 15.58 52.69 -1.41
N ILE A 79 15.09 51.54 -0.94
CA ILE A 79 13.69 51.12 -0.99
C ILE A 79 12.76 52.20 -0.42
N ASN A 80 13.19 52.90 0.64
CA ASN A 80 12.38 53.95 1.28
C ASN A 80 12.28 55.23 0.44
N SER A 81 13.15 55.39 -0.56
CA SER A 81 13.19 56.56 -1.44
C SER A 81 12.43 56.37 -2.75
N ILE A 82 11.96 55.14 -3.02
CA ILE A 82 11.26 54.79 -4.25
C ILE A 82 9.89 55.47 -4.30
N ARG A 83 9.58 56.09 -5.44
CA ARG A 83 8.30 56.78 -5.67
C ARG A 83 7.40 55.97 -6.58
N ILE A 84 6.11 56.33 -6.61
CA ILE A 84 5.14 55.77 -7.54
C ILE A 84 5.01 56.68 -8.76
N SER A 85 4.94 56.10 -9.96
CA SER A 85 4.77 56.88 -11.19
C SER A 85 3.39 57.51 -11.30
N TYR A 86 3.28 58.55 -12.14
CA TYR A 86 2.02 59.21 -12.39
C TYR A 86 0.98 58.25 -12.98
N ASP A 87 1.37 57.44 -13.97
CA ASP A 87 0.51 56.46 -14.62
C ASP A 87 0.02 55.40 -13.63
N PHE A 88 0.89 54.92 -12.74
CA PHE A 88 0.50 53.94 -11.73
C PHE A 88 -0.46 54.54 -10.68
N ASN A 89 -0.24 55.79 -10.28
CA ASN A 89 -1.17 56.50 -9.39
C ASN A 89 -2.54 56.74 -10.07
N GLN A 90 -2.55 57.07 -11.37
CA GLN A 90 -3.79 57.19 -12.15
C GLN A 90 -4.53 55.86 -12.27
N LEU A 91 -3.81 54.75 -12.50
CA LEU A 91 -4.38 53.41 -12.54
C LEU A 91 -5.11 53.07 -11.24
N ILE A 92 -4.49 53.36 -10.09
CA ILE A 92 -5.11 53.13 -8.78
C ILE A 92 -6.35 54.01 -8.57
N ASN A 93 -6.33 55.26 -9.01
CA ASN A 93 -7.51 56.14 -8.92
C ASN A 93 -8.67 55.64 -9.78
N LEU A 94 -8.38 55.16 -10.99
CA LEU A 94 -9.38 54.53 -11.87
C LEU A 94 -9.90 53.23 -11.26
N ALA A 95 -9.04 52.41 -10.66
CA ALA A 95 -9.45 51.19 -9.98
C ALA A 95 -10.35 51.47 -8.77
N ASN A 96 -10.13 52.57 -8.04
CA ASN A 96 -11.05 52.98 -6.97
C ASN A 96 -12.44 53.37 -7.51
N LYS A 97 -12.54 53.91 -8.73
CA LYS A 97 -13.85 54.13 -9.37
C LYS A 97 -14.51 52.81 -9.75
N GLN A 98 -13.74 51.88 -10.32
CA GLN A 98 -14.24 50.54 -10.63
C GLN A 98 -14.75 49.85 -9.35
N MET A 99 -14.01 49.90 -8.24
CA MET A 99 -14.45 49.38 -6.95
C MET A 99 -15.83 49.92 -6.52
N GLN A 100 -16.06 51.23 -6.70
CA GLN A 100 -17.36 51.84 -6.41
C GLN A 100 -18.46 51.38 -7.37
N ASP A 101 -18.14 51.21 -8.67
CA ASP A 101 -19.07 50.70 -9.69
C ASP A 101 -19.49 49.24 -9.41
N PHE A 102 -18.55 48.42 -8.93
CA PHE A 102 -18.80 47.05 -8.48
C PHE A 102 -19.45 46.99 -7.08
N LYS A 103 -19.56 48.12 -6.37
CA LYS A 103 -20.09 48.26 -5.00
C LYS A 103 -19.29 47.46 -3.97
N ASP A 104 -17.98 47.38 -4.16
CA ASP A 104 -17.06 46.66 -3.28
C ASP A 104 -16.47 47.58 -2.20
N GLU A 105 -16.06 47.00 -1.08
CA GLU A 105 -15.50 47.75 0.06
C GLU A 105 -13.96 47.82 0.05
N TYR A 106 -13.31 46.82 -0.57
CA TYR A 106 -11.85 46.73 -0.71
C TYR A 106 -11.41 46.76 -2.18
N LEU A 107 -10.25 47.38 -2.44
CA LEU A 107 -9.64 47.44 -3.76
C LEU A 107 -8.99 46.07 -4.10
N SER A 108 -9.51 45.40 -5.11
CA SER A 108 -9.06 44.09 -5.63
C SER A 108 -8.30 44.23 -6.96
N VAL A 109 -7.60 43.15 -7.34
CA VAL A 109 -6.91 42.99 -8.63
C VAL A 109 -7.88 43.14 -9.80
N GLU A 110 -9.12 42.68 -9.66
CA GLU A 110 -10.19 42.81 -10.67
C GLU A 110 -10.44 44.28 -11.06
N HIS A 111 -10.42 45.18 -10.08
CA HIS A 111 -10.62 46.61 -10.32
C HIS A 111 -9.45 47.22 -11.09
N ILE A 112 -8.22 46.74 -10.84
CA ILE A 112 -7.03 47.14 -11.59
C ILE A 112 -7.15 46.67 -13.04
N ILE A 113 -7.54 45.42 -13.27
CA ILE A 113 -7.75 44.88 -14.62
C ILE A 113 -8.74 45.74 -15.39
N MET A 114 -9.88 46.07 -14.77
CA MET A 114 -10.90 46.92 -15.40
C MET A 114 -10.40 48.35 -15.63
N ALA A 115 -9.56 48.88 -14.73
CA ALA A 115 -8.97 50.21 -14.85
C ALA A 115 -7.91 50.31 -15.96
N LEU A 116 -7.24 49.21 -16.35
CA LEU A 116 -6.29 49.22 -17.48
C LEU A 116 -6.94 49.67 -18.79
N PHE A 117 -8.22 49.34 -19.00
CA PHE A 117 -8.97 49.76 -20.18
C PHE A 117 -9.30 51.26 -20.20
N GLU A 118 -9.21 51.94 -19.05
CA GLU A 118 -9.51 53.36 -18.89
C GLU A 118 -8.24 54.21 -18.75
N LEU A 119 -7.07 53.58 -18.59
CA LEU A 119 -5.81 54.28 -18.42
C LEU A 119 -5.38 54.98 -19.72
N ASN A 120 -5.06 56.26 -19.62
CA ASN A 120 -4.58 57.06 -20.75
C ASN A 120 -3.07 56.91 -20.98
N SER A 121 -2.61 55.67 -21.10
CA SER A 121 -1.22 55.33 -21.41
C SER A 121 -1.15 54.62 -22.77
N THR A 122 -0.33 55.15 -23.69
CA THR A 122 -0.27 54.69 -25.09
C THR A 122 0.12 53.22 -25.20
N TRP A 123 1.13 52.81 -24.43
CA TRP A 123 1.63 51.44 -24.48
C TRP A 123 0.64 50.42 -23.91
N VAL A 124 -0.14 50.79 -22.87
CA VAL A 124 -1.18 49.90 -22.32
C VAL A 124 -2.29 49.69 -23.36
N LYS A 125 -2.66 50.75 -24.10
CA LYS A 125 -3.64 50.65 -25.19
C LYS A 125 -3.14 49.79 -26.35
N GLU A 126 -1.84 49.85 -26.67
CA GLU A 126 -1.22 48.99 -27.67
C GLU A 126 -1.19 47.52 -27.21
N LEU A 127 -0.81 47.28 -25.96
CA LEU A 127 -0.78 45.95 -25.35
C LEU A 127 -2.17 45.29 -25.37
N LEU A 128 -3.21 46.01 -24.94
CA LEU A 128 -4.59 45.49 -24.93
C LEU A 128 -5.07 45.15 -26.35
N LYS A 129 -4.67 45.92 -27.36
CA LYS A 129 -5.00 45.64 -28.77
C LYS A 129 -4.25 44.42 -29.30
N GLU A 130 -2.97 44.30 -28.98
CA GLU A 130 -2.12 43.19 -29.44
C GLU A 130 -2.67 41.83 -28.98
N TYR A 131 -3.11 41.74 -27.72
CA TYR A 131 -3.72 40.53 -27.17
C TYR A 131 -5.23 40.41 -27.40
N ASN A 132 -5.82 41.25 -28.26
CA ASN A 132 -7.26 41.26 -28.56
C ASN A 132 -8.17 41.34 -27.31
N LEU A 133 -7.71 42.01 -26.25
CA LEU A 133 -8.45 42.12 -25.01
C LEU A 133 -9.56 43.17 -25.15
N ASN A 134 -10.80 42.75 -24.90
CA ASN A 134 -11.99 43.60 -24.92
C ASN A 134 -12.56 43.75 -23.51
N LYS A 135 -12.81 45.00 -23.07
CA LYS A 135 -13.41 45.32 -21.76
C LYS A 135 -14.68 44.52 -21.45
N ARG A 136 -15.54 44.30 -22.45
CA ARG A 136 -16.80 43.54 -22.27
C ARG A 136 -16.54 42.06 -22.00
N ASN A 137 -15.61 41.44 -22.71
CA ASN A 137 -15.28 40.02 -22.54
C ASN A 137 -14.55 39.80 -21.21
N VAL A 138 -13.58 40.66 -20.89
CA VAL A 138 -12.85 40.57 -19.62
C VAL A 138 -13.78 40.80 -18.42
N ARG A 139 -14.72 41.74 -18.51
CA ARG A 139 -15.76 41.91 -17.49
C ARG A 139 -16.60 40.65 -17.30
N LYS A 140 -17.00 39.99 -18.40
CA LYS A 140 -17.78 38.75 -18.33
C LYS A 140 -17.00 37.64 -17.61
N ILE A 141 -15.71 37.48 -17.92
CA ILE A 141 -14.83 36.51 -17.25
C ILE A 141 -14.71 36.80 -15.75
N ILE A 142 -14.53 38.08 -15.39
CA ILE A 142 -14.47 38.50 -13.97
C ILE A 142 -15.81 38.23 -13.28
N ASP A 143 -16.94 38.59 -13.88
CA ASP A 143 -18.27 38.37 -13.31
C ASP A 143 -18.56 36.86 -13.12
N GLU A 144 -18.13 36.02 -14.07
CA GLU A 144 -18.19 34.55 -13.97
C GLU A 144 -17.34 34.02 -12.80
N MET A 145 -16.08 34.47 -12.68
CA MET A 145 -15.19 34.07 -11.58
C MET A 145 -15.68 34.53 -10.20
N ARG A 146 -16.31 35.70 -10.13
CA ARG A 146 -16.86 36.24 -8.88
C ARG A 146 -18.08 35.48 -8.40
N GLY A 147 -18.84 34.83 -9.30
CA GLY A 147 -20.08 34.11 -8.95
C GLY A 147 -21.10 34.99 -8.20
N GLY A 148 -21.08 36.30 -8.45
CA GLY A 148 -21.95 37.28 -7.76
C GLY A 148 -21.48 37.71 -6.36
N ASN A 149 -20.30 37.29 -5.89
CA ASN A 149 -19.75 37.73 -4.61
C ASN A 149 -19.18 39.16 -4.68
N MET A 150 -19.29 39.88 -3.56
CA MET A 150 -18.70 41.22 -3.37
C MET A 150 -17.36 41.12 -2.64
N VAL A 151 -16.44 42.03 -2.94
CA VAL A 151 -15.15 42.14 -2.26
C VAL A 151 -15.32 42.99 -1.00
N ASN A 152 -15.81 42.35 0.06
CA ASN A 152 -16.13 42.96 1.36
C ASN A 152 -15.16 42.57 2.49
N ASN A 153 -14.08 41.86 2.18
CA ASN A 153 -13.03 41.51 3.12
C ASN A 153 -11.66 41.59 2.43
N GLN A 154 -10.59 41.46 3.23
CA GLN A 154 -9.22 41.59 2.75
C GLN A 154 -8.74 40.38 1.92
N ASN A 155 -9.42 39.23 1.97
CA ASN A 155 -9.05 37.98 1.29
C ASN A 155 -10.22 37.38 0.47
N PRO A 156 -10.75 38.09 -0.54
CA PRO A 156 -11.96 37.67 -1.26
C PRO A 156 -11.74 36.42 -2.13
N GLU A 157 -10.50 36.16 -2.55
CA GLU A 157 -10.13 35.01 -3.40
C GLU A 157 -10.43 33.67 -2.75
N ASN A 158 -10.50 33.59 -1.41
CA ASN A 158 -10.91 32.38 -0.69
C ASN A 158 -12.37 31.99 -0.94
N GLN A 159 -13.17 32.86 -1.56
CA GLN A 159 -14.59 32.67 -1.82
C GLN A 159 -14.92 32.41 -3.30
N TYR A 160 -13.90 32.36 -4.18
CA TYR A 160 -14.07 32.10 -5.61
C TYR A 160 -13.75 30.64 -5.94
N GLU A 161 -14.58 29.99 -6.77
CA GLU A 161 -14.37 28.63 -7.27
C GLU A 161 -13.98 27.64 -6.13
N VAL A 162 -14.69 27.72 -5.01
CA VAL A 162 -14.31 27.09 -3.73
C VAL A 162 -14.39 25.58 -3.83
N LEU A 163 -15.41 25.08 -4.52
CA LEU A 163 -15.52 23.66 -4.84
C LEU A 163 -14.26 23.19 -5.57
N GLU A 164 -13.92 23.73 -6.75
CA GLU A 164 -12.77 23.28 -7.57
C GLU A 164 -11.44 23.30 -6.82
N LYS A 165 -11.30 24.19 -5.82
CA LYS A 165 -10.08 24.29 -5.00
C LYS A 165 -9.99 23.23 -3.90
N TYR A 166 -11.11 22.81 -3.32
CA TYR A 166 -11.14 21.94 -2.12
C TYR A 166 -11.84 20.61 -2.36
N GLY A 167 -11.98 20.20 -3.61
CA GLY A 167 -12.49 18.88 -3.94
C GLY A 167 -12.46 18.60 -5.43
N ARG A 168 -13.18 17.56 -5.83
CA ARG A 168 -13.09 16.94 -7.14
C ARG A 168 -14.48 16.59 -7.68
N ASP A 169 -14.76 16.96 -8.92
CA ASP A 169 -16.02 16.61 -9.59
C ASP A 169 -15.89 15.22 -10.24
N LEU A 170 -16.46 14.21 -9.57
CA LEU A 170 -16.41 12.82 -10.04
C LEU A 170 -17.26 12.63 -11.31
N THR A 171 -18.39 13.33 -11.43
CA THR A 171 -19.23 13.27 -12.62
C THR A 171 -18.54 13.82 -13.87
N LYS A 172 -17.76 14.89 -13.70
CA LYS A 172 -16.91 15.45 -14.76
C LYS A 172 -15.76 14.51 -15.12
N ASP A 173 -15.13 13.88 -14.13
CA ASP A 173 -14.04 12.95 -14.39
C ASP A 173 -14.48 11.68 -15.12
N VAL A 174 -15.71 11.19 -14.89
CA VAL A 174 -16.31 10.15 -15.74
C VAL A 174 -16.46 10.66 -17.18
N ALA A 175 -17.00 11.87 -17.36
CA ALA A 175 -17.21 12.45 -18.70
C ALA A 175 -15.91 12.69 -19.47
N GLU A 176 -14.81 12.93 -18.76
CA GLU A 176 -13.45 13.07 -19.30
C GLU A 176 -12.71 11.73 -19.46
N GLY A 177 -13.31 10.62 -19.01
CA GLY A 177 -12.74 9.28 -19.12
C GLY A 177 -11.54 9.03 -18.18
N LYS A 178 -11.47 9.71 -17.04
CA LYS A 178 -10.39 9.57 -16.05
C LYS A 178 -10.67 8.53 -14.96
N LEU A 179 -11.93 8.11 -14.80
CA LEU A 179 -12.32 7.12 -13.80
C LEU A 179 -12.51 5.76 -14.46
N ASP A 180 -11.94 4.74 -13.83
CA ASP A 180 -12.11 3.35 -14.26
C ASP A 180 -13.56 2.88 -14.08
N PRO A 181 -14.00 1.87 -14.84
CA PRO A 181 -15.31 1.26 -14.64
C PRO A 181 -15.35 0.49 -13.33
N VAL A 182 -16.48 0.59 -12.62
CA VAL A 182 -16.69 -0.11 -11.35
C VAL A 182 -17.40 -1.44 -11.62
N ILE A 183 -16.82 -2.53 -11.13
CA ILE A 183 -17.29 -3.91 -11.34
C ILE A 183 -17.70 -4.51 -9.99
N GLY A 184 -18.77 -5.31 -9.98
CA GLY A 184 -19.13 -6.15 -8.82
C GLY A 184 -19.74 -5.41 -7.62
N ARG A 185 -20.12 -4.13 -7.75
CA ARG A 185 -20.70 -3.32 -6.65
C ARG A 185 -22.12 -2.80 -6.93
N ASP A 186 -22.86 -3.51 -7.77
CA ASP A 186 -24.17 -3.05 -8.26
C ASP A 186 -25.24 -2.95 -7.19
N GLU A 187 -25.20 -3.81 -6.17
CA GLU A 187 -26.17 -3.82 -5.07
C GLU A 187 -25.96 -2.64 -4.13
N GLU A 188 -24.71 -2.37 -3.76
CA GLU A 188 -24.32 -1.25 -2.91
C GLU A 188 -24.60 0.08 -3.60
N ILE A 189 -24.25 0.22 -4.89
CA ILE A 189 -24.58 1.42 -5.69
C ILE A 189 -26.11 1.61 -5.75
N ARG A 190 -26.87 0.54 -6.02
CA ARG A 190 -28.34 0.61 -6.03
C ARG A 190 -28.89 1.00 -4.66
N ARG A 191 -28.28 0.51 -3.58
CA ARG A 191 -28.66 0.86 -2.21
C ARG A 191 -28.39 2.33 -1.89
N VAL A 192 -27.26 2.87 -2.32
CA VAL A 192 -26.90 4.29 -2.21
C VAL A 192 -27.93 5.15 -2.95
N ILE A 193 -28.26 4.80 -4.20
CA ILE A 193 -29.30 5.47 -5.00
C ILE A 193 -30.64 5.47 -4.28
N GLN A 194 -31.08 4.31 -3.77
CA GLN A 194 -32.32 4.17 -3.02
C GLN A 194 -32.35 5.11 -1.81
N ILE A 195 -31.24 5.22 -1.07
CA ILE A 195 -31.14 6.06 0.11
C ILE A 195 -31.22 7.54 -0.27
N LEU A 196 -30.46 7.98 -1.26
CA LEU A 196 -30.44 9.37 -1.75
C LEU A 196 -31.83 9.84 -2.21
N SER A 197 -32.65 8.94 -2.78
CA SER A 197 -34.03 9.23 -3.18
C SER A 197 -35.05 9.27 -2.03
N ARG A 198 -34.67 9.00 -0.78
CA ARG A 198 -35.60 9.03 0.37
C ARG A 198 -35.90 10.47 0.80
N LYS A 199 -37.06 10.66 1.41
CA LYS A 199 -37.44 11.94 2.05
C LYS A 199 -36.75 12.18 3.40
N THR A 200 -36.39 11.12 4.12
CA THR A 200 -35.75 11.17 5.44
C THR A 200 -34.68 10.08 5.53
N LYS A 201 -33.59 10.34 6.27
CA LYS A 201 -32.39 9.48 6.30
C LYS A 201 -31.87 9.23 4.88
N ASN A 202 -31.69 10.33 4.16
CA ASN A 202 -31.32 10.36 2.75
C ASN A 202 -29.81 10.54 2.52
N ASN A 203 -29.02 10.50 3.57
CA ASN A 203 -27.56 10.52 3.49
C ASN A 203 -27.03 9.10 3.73
N PRO A 204 -26.52 8.39 2.72
CA PRO A 204 -25.90 7.10 2.93
C PRO A 204 -24.55 7.25 3.64
N ILE A 205 -24.21 6.27 4.48
CA ILE A 205 -22.86 6.13 5.02
C ILE A 205 -22.34 4.72 4.72
N LEU A 206 -21.28 4.66 3.93
CA LEU A 206 -20.55 3.45 3.58
C LEU A 206 -19.67 3.05 4.76
N ILE A 207 -19.91 1.86 5.30
CA ILE A 207 -19.19 1.31 6.44
C ILE A 207 -18.51 0.05 5.96
N GLY A 208 -17.19 -0.01 6.08
CA GLY A 208 -16.38 -1.16 5.66
C GLY A 208 -14.92 -0.92 6.00
N GLU A 209 -14.11 -1.98 5.96
CA GLU A 209 -12.67 -1.89 6.22
C GLU A 209 -11.95 -1.05 5.14
N PRO A 210 -10.73 -0.55 5.40
CA PRO A 210 -9.93 0.11 4.37
C PRO A 210 -9.64 -0.83 3.19
N GLY A 211 -9.67 -0.32 1.96
CA GLY A 211 -9.34 -1.08 0.76
C GLY A 211 -10.47 -1.93 0.15
N VAL A 212 -11.64 -2.06 0.80
CA VAL A 212 -12.75 -2.86 0.26
C VAL A 212 -13.48 -2.23 -0.95
N GLY A 213 -13.14 -0.99 -1.31
CA GLY A 213 -13.76 -0.28 -2.45
C GLY A 213 -14.93 0.65 -2.10
N LYS A 214 -14.90 1.31 -0.93
CA LYS A 214 -15.91 2.32 -0.55
C LYS A 214 -15.96 3.49 -1.55
N THR A 215 -14.82 4.03 -1.93
CA THR A 215 -14.71 5.10 -2.94
C THR A 215 -15.17 4.63 -4.31
N ALA A 216 -14.84 3.38 -4.70
CA ALA A 216 -15.32 2.79 -5.95
C ALA A 216 -16.86 2.74 -6.05
N ILE A 217 -17.59 2.53 -4.95
CA ILE A 217 -19.07 2.61 -4.96
C ILE A 217 -19.55 4.02 -5.34
N VAL A 218 -18.84 5.05 -4.88
CA VAL A 218 -19.17 6.45 -5.16
C VAL A 218 -18.82 6.81 -6.60
N GLU A 219 -17.68 6.37 -7.10
CA GLU A 219 -17.31 6.50 -8.51
C GLU A 219 -18.30 5.75 -9.42
N GLY A 220 -18.79 4.58 -8.98
CA GLY A 220 -19.81 3.81 -9.68
C GLY A 220 -21.17 4.52 -9.72
N LEU A 221 -21.49 5.28 -8.66
CA LEU A 221 -22.63 6.19 -8.68
C LEU A 221 -22.43 7.31 -9.71
N ALA A 222 -21.23 7.91 -9.80
CA ALA A 222 -20.93 8.92 -10.80
C ALA A 222 -21.13 8.39 -12.23
N TRP A 223 -20.67 7.16 -12.49
CA TRP A 223 -20.90 6.45 -13.75
C TRP A 223 -22.37 6.29 -14.09
N ARG A 224 -23.21 5.89 -13.11
CA ARG A 224 -24.65 5.74 -13.32
C ARG A 224 -25.35 7.08 -13.55
N ILE A 225 -24.93 8.14 -12.86
CA ILE A 225 -25.43 9.50 -13.10
C ILE A 225 -25.11 9.93 -14.54
N PHE A 226 -23.86 9.75 -14.97
CA PHE A 226 -23.40 10.10 -16.33
C PHE A 226 -24.18 9.33 -17.41
N LYS A 227 -24.41 8.04 -17.21
CA LYS A 227 -25.19 7.17 -18.13
C LYS A 227 -26.70 7.39 -18.07
N ASN A 228 -27.19 8.30 -17.23
CA ASN A 228 -28.62 8.49 -16.93
C ASN A 228 -29.31 7.20 -16.41
N ASP A 229 -28.56 6.29 -15.79
CA ASP A 229 -29.06 5.07 -15.13
C ASP A 229 -29.36 5.32 -13.64
N VAL A 230 -30.12 6.39 -13.38
CA VAL A 230 -30.55 6.81 -12.04
C VAL A 230 -31.97 7.36 -12.08
N PRO A 231 -32.70 7.36 -10.95
CA PRO A 231 -34.01 8.01 -10.88
C PRO A 231 -33.92 9.51 -11.19
N VAL A 232 -35.01 10.10 -11.70
CA VAL A 232 -35.12 11.53 -12.05
C VAL A 232 -34.70 12.46 -10.91
N SER A 233 -34.87 12.04 -9.64
CA SER A 233 -34.45 12.82 -8.47
C SER A 233 -32.94 13.00 -8.32
N ILE A 234 -32.14 12.18 -8.99
CA ILE A 234 -30.66 12.17 -8.94
C ILE A 234 -30.07 12.48 -10.32
N GLN A 235 -30.87 12.36 -11.38
CA GLN A 235 -30.47 12.71 -12.74
C GLN A 235 -29.98 14.17 -12.80
N ASN A 236 -28.90 14.39 -13.55
CA ASN A 236 -28.23 15.69 -13.73
C ASN A 236 -27.62 16.31 -12.46
N LYS A 237 -27.56 15.58 -11.34
CA LYS A 237 -26.83 16.03 -10.16
C LYS A 237 -25.33 15.87 -10.35
N THR A 238 -24.56 16.78 -9.76
CA THR A 238 -23.09 16.70 -9.75
C THR A 238 -22.63 15.97 -8.48
N LEU A 239 -21.74 14.99 -8.63
CA LEU A 239 -21.15 14.28 -7.50
C LEU A 239 -19.76 14.85 -7.20
N TYR A 240 -19.61 15.42 -6.01
CA TYR A 240 -18.42 16.17 -5.61
C TYR A 240 -17.72 15.50 -4.44
N GLU A 241 -16.47 15.09 -4.60
CA GLU A 241 -15.63 14.56 -3.53
C GLU A 241 -14.91 15.69 -2.80
N LEU A 242 -14.96 15.70 -1.47
CA LEU A 242 -14.28 16.68 -0.63
C LEU A 242 -12.86 16.23 -0.32
N ASP A 243 -11.87 17.08 -0.61
CA ASP A 243 -10.47 16.84 -0.23
C ASP A 243 -10.17 17.47 1.15
N LEU A 244 -10.15 16.61 2.18
CA LEU A 244 -9.81 17.02 3.54
C LEU A 244 -8.36 17.52 3.65
N GLY A 245 -7.44 16.95 2.87
CA GLY A 245 -6.03 17.34 2.85
C GLY A 245 -5.86 18.78 2.37
N SER A 246 -6.51 19.14 1.27
CA SER A 246 -6.49 20.51 0.73
C SER A 246 -7.12 21.54 1.67
N LEU A 247 -8.12 21.15 2.46
CA LEU A 247 -8.71 22.04 3.47
C LEU A 247 -7.75 22.33 4.62
N VAL A 248 -6.97 21.32 5.06
CA VAL A 248 -5.98 21.44 6.16
C VAL A 248 -4.67 22.08 5.67
N ALA A 249 -4.26 21.83 4.43
CA ALA A 249 -3.01 22.32 3.87
C ALA A 249 -2.90 23.85 3.94
N GLY A 250 -1.84 24.35 4.57
CA GLY A 250 -1.57 25.78 4.70
C GLY A 250 -2.53 26.53 5.65
N ALA A 251 -3.33 25.84 6.47
CA ALA A 251 -4.05 26.47 7.57
C ALA A 251 -3.09 26.66 8.76
N LYS A 252 -2.78 27.92 9.12
CA LYS A 252 -1.94 28.23 10.29
C LYS A 252 -2.75 28.19 11.59
N TYR A 253 -4.07 28.38 11.48
CA TYR A 253 -4.98 28.47 12.60
C TYR A 253 -6.25 27.64 12.34
N ARG A 254 -6.82 27.03 13.40
CA ARG A 254 -8.05 26.23 13.33
C ARG A 254 -9.23 26.96 12.66
N GLY A 255 -9.35 28.27 12.89
CA GLY A 255 -10.42 29.08 12.30
C GLY A 255 -10.38 29.14 10.78
N GLU A 256 -9.19 29.06 10.17
CA GLU A 256 -9.05 29.10 8.71
C GLU A 256 -9.63 27.84 8.05
N PHE A 257 -9.46 26.67 8.68
CA PHE A 257 -10.08 25.42 8.23
C PHE A 257 -11.61 25.51 8.29
N GLU A 258 -12.15 25.96 9.43
CA GLU A 258 -13.60 26.12 9.60
C GLU A 258 -14.18 27.13 8.60
N GLU A 259 -13.47 28.22 8.30
CA GLU A 259 -13.87 29.19 7.27
C GLU A 259 -13.87 28.59 5.87
N ARG A 260 -12.85 27.80 5.50
CA ARG A 260 -12.79 27.10 4.20
C ARG A 260 -13.92 26.08 4.05
N LEU A 261 -14.15 25.24 5.06
CA LEU A 261 -15.23 24.26 5.04
C LEU A 261 -16.60 24.96 4.98
N LYS A 262 -16.78 26.06 5.72
CA LYS A 262 -18.00 26.86 5.66
C LYS A 262 -18.21 27.48 4.28
N ALA A 263 -17.16 27.89 3.58
CA ALA A 263 -17.24 28.38 2.21
C ALA A 263 -17.72 27.27 1.25
N VAL A 264 -17.14 26.07 1.33
CA VAL A 264 -17.57 24.89 0.55
C VAL A 264 -19.05 24.58 0.80
N LEU A 265 -19.44 24.47 2.08
CA LEU A 265 -20.82 24.18 2.46
C LEU A 265 -21.80 25.25 2.00
N ASN A 266 -21.41 26.53 2.03
CA ASN A 266 -22.26 27.61 1.51
C ASN A 266 -22.44 27.53 -0.01
N GLU A 267 -21.43 27.12 -0.77
CA GLU A 267 -21.55 26.91 -2.22
C GLU A 267 -22.51 25.75 -2.53
N ILE A 268 -22.39 24.64 -1.78
CA ILE A 268 -23.32 23.50 -1.89
C ILE A 268 -24.75 23.94 -1.53
N LYS A 269 -24.92 24.77 -0.50
CA LYS A 269 -26.23 25.32 -0.14
C LYS A 269 -26.84 26.16 -1.26
N LYS A 270 -26.03 26.96 -1.97
CA LYS A 270 -26.48 27.77 -3.11
C LYS A 270 -26.89 26.93 -4.32
N SER A 271 -26.40 25.69 -4.42
CA SER A 271 -26.78 24.75 -5.49
C SER A 271 -28.19 24.17 -5.35
N GLU A 272 -28.93 24.51 -4.30
CA GLU A 272 -30.32 24.06 -4.05
C GLU A 272 -30.55 22.54 -4.17
N GLY A 273 -29.51 21.74 -3.91
CA GLY A 273 -29.57 20.28 -3.88
C GLY A 273 -29.14 19.60 -5.19
N ASP A 274 -28.62 20.34 -6.16
CA ASP A 274 -28.03 19.80 -7.39
C ASP A 274 -26.67 19.11 -7.14
N ILE A 275 -25.98 19.47 -6.06
CA ILE A 275 -24.71 18.87 -5.68
C ILE A 275 -24.90 17.80 -4.59
N ILE A 276 -24.31 16.62 -4.81
CA ILE A 276 -24.14 15.57 -3.81
C ILE A 276 -22.69 15.59 -3.36
N LEU A 277 -22.46 15.74 -2.05
CA LEU A 277 -21.13 15.79 -1.46
C LEU A 277 -20.69 14.40 -0.98
N PHE A 278 -19.59 13.87 -1.49
CA PHE A 278 -18.90 12.72 -0.92
C PHE A 278 -17.82 13.19 0.06
N ILE A 279 -17.81 12.60 1.25
CA ILE A 279 -16.80 12.84 2.29
C ILE A 279 -16.21 11.48 2.66
N ASP A 280 -15.01 11.21 2.16
CA ASP A 280 -14.22 10.09 2.65
C ASP A 280 -13.74 10.37 4.08
N GLU A 281 -13.56 9.31 4.86
CA GLU A 281 -13.14 9.39 6.26
C GLU A 281 -13.94 10.41 7.09
N ILE A 282 -15.28 10.42 6.93
CA ILE A 282 -16.18 11.42 7.54
C ILE A 282 -16.03 11.55 9.06
N HIS A 283 -15.53 10.52 9.73
CA HIS A 283 -15.21 10.53 11.15
C HIS A 283 -14.16 11.59 11.53
N GLN A 284 -13.24 11.95 10.63
CA GLN A 284 -12.25 13.00 10.86
C GLN A 284 -12.89 14.37 11.08
N LEU A 285 -14.05 14.63 10.46
CA LEU A 285 -14.81 15.87 10.65
C LEU A 285 -15.67 15.87 11.92
N VAL A 286 -15.96 14.69 12.50
CA VAL A 286 -16.98 14.50 13.55
C VAL A 286 -16.38 14.12 14.90
N GLY A 287 -15.29 13.34 14.90
CA GLY A 287 -14.80 12.61 16.07
C GLY A 287 -13.59 13.20 16.78
N ALA A 288 -12.98 14.21 16.19
CA ALA A 288 -11.68 14.71 16.53
C ALA A 288 -11.65 15.45 17.91
N GLY A 289 -12.78 15.95 18.41
CA GLY A 289 -12.82 16.85 19.57
C GLY A 289 -12.55 16.28 20.97
N LYS A 290 -12.18 14.99 21.14
CA LYS A 290 -11.92 14.39 22.48
C LYS A 290 -10.45 14.36 22.89
N THR A 291 -9.53 14.59 21.96
CA THR A 291 -8.11 14.80 22.22
C THR A 291 -7.79 16.28 21.98
N ASP A 292 -6.87 16.83 22.76
CA ASP A 292 -6.58 18.28 22.96
C ASP A 292 -6.09 19.05 21.70
N GLY A 293 -6.40 18.60 20.48
CA GLY A 293 -5.93 19.21 19.23
C GLY A 293 -6.72 18.88 17.96
N ALA A 294 -7.87 18.23 18.04
CA ALA A 294 -8.52 17.64 16.85
C ALA A 294 -9.90 18.30 16.54
N MET A 295 -10.16 18.51 15.23
CA MET A 295 -11.11 19.47 14.63
C MET A 295 -12.60 19.02 14.66
N ASP A 296 -13.48 19.71 15.39
CA ASP A 296 -14.92 19.39 15.41
C ASP A 296 -15.73 20.26 14.43
N ALA A 297 -15.88 19.76 13.20
CA ALA A 297 -16.72 20.36 12.16
C ALA A 297 -18.17 19.84 12.18
N ALA A 298 -18.53 18.93 13.10
CA ALA A 298 -19.87 18.35 13.16
C ALA A 298 -20.95 19.43 13.37
N ASN A 299 -20.62 20.50 14.10
CA ASN A 299 -21.53 21.62 14.37
C ASN A 299 -21.88 22.43 13.11
N LEU A 300 -21.05 22.40 12.07
CA LEU A 300 -21.33 23.03 10.77
C LEU A 300 -22.24 22.14 9.91
N LEU A 301 -22.04 20.83 9.95
CA LEU A 301 -22.78 19.86 9.13
C LEU A 301 -24.20 19.59 9.66
N LYS A 302 -24.37 19.44 10.98
CA LYS A 302 -25.64 19.06 11.64
C LYS A 302 -26.82 19.95 11.22
N PRO A 303 -26.74 21.29 11.21
CA PRO A 303 -27.87 22.13 10.85
C PRO A 303 -28.30 21.96 9.39
N MET A 304 -27.35 21.77 8.47
CA MET A 304 -27.63 21.61 7.05
C MET A 304 -28.25 20.25 6.74
N LEU A 305 -27.70 19.18 7.34
CA LEU A 305 -28.28 17.83 7.30
C LEU A 305 -29.68 17.80 7.93
N ALA A 306 -29.91 18.58 8.99
CA ALA A 306 -31.21 18.69 9.63
C ALA A 306 -32.27 19.34 8.74
N ARG A 307 -31.89 20.35 7.96
CA ARG A 307 -32.78 21.07 7.04
C ARG A 307 -32.92 20.41 5.67
N GLY A 308 -32.10 19.40 5.36
CA GLY A 308 -32.06 18.78 4.03
C GLY A 308 -31.39 19.68 2.98
N GLU A 309 -30.64 20.69 3.41
CA GLU A 309 -29.88 21.59 2.52
C GLU A 309 -28.59 20.94 2.00
N LEU A 310 -28.14 19.86 2.65
CA LEU A 310 -26.95 19.10 2.30
C LEU A 310 -27.34 17.65 2.01
N HIS A 311 -27.05 17.20 0.79
CA HIS A 311 -27.05 15.78 0.44
C HIS A 311 -25.61 15.29 0.48
N CYS A 312 -25.31 14.31 1.32
CA CYS A 312 -23.97 13.76 1.38
C CYS A 312 -23.92 12.24 1.47
N ILE A 313 -22.80 11.69 0.99
CA ILE A 313 -22.38 10.31 1.12
C ILE A 313 -21.14 10.34 2.03
N GLY A 314 -21.18 9.62 3.15
CA GLY A 314 -20.01 9.46 4.02
C GLY A 314 -19.36 8.09 3.83
N ALA A 315 -18.06 7.97 4.07
CA ALA A 315 -17.37 6.69 4.22
C ALA A 315 -16.52 6.65 5.50
N THR A 316 -16.48 5.49 6.19
CA THR A 316 -15.72 5.29 7.44
C THR A 316 -15.57 3.79 7.74
N THR A 317 -14.77 3.42 8.74
CA THR A 317 -14.71 2.04 9.25
C THR A 317 -15.80 1.75 10.28
N LEU A 318 -16.03 0.47 10.59
CA LEU A 318 -17.06 0.07 11.57
C LEU A 318 -16.76 0.62 12.96
N ASP A 319 -15.50 0.61 13.38
CA ASP A 319 -15.06 1.06 14.69
C ASP A 319 -15.22 2.58 14.85
N GLU A 320 -14.80 3.35 13.85
CA GLU A 320 -14.99 4.81 13.81
C GLU A 320 -16.47 5.19 13.78
N TYR A 321 -17.28 4.47 13.02
CA TYR A 321 -18.73 4.68 12.98
C TYR A 321 -19.34 4.54 14.38
N ARG A 322 -19.02 3.43 15.08
CA ARG A 322 -19.48 3.17 16.45
C ARG A 322 -18.97 4.22 17.43
N MET A 323 -17.73 4.68 17.26
CA MET A 323 -17.09 5.60 18.19
C MET A 323 -17.61 7.04 18.06
N TYR A 324 -17.84 7.51 16.83
CA TYR A 324 -18.03 8.94 16.55
C TYR A 324 -19.41 9.29 16.00
N ILE A 325 -20.05 8.40 15.24
CA ILE A 325 -21.32 8.70 14.54
C ILE A 325 -22.52 8.09 15.27
N GLU A 326 -22.42 6.83 15.68
CA GLU A 326 -23.50 6.12 16.38
C GLU A 326 -23.79 6.71 17.77
N LYS A 327 -22.77 7.26 18.44
CA LYS A 327 -22.94 7.95 19.72
C LYS A 327 -23.61 9.32 19.59
N ASP A 328 -23.61 9.92 18.39
CA ASP A 328 -24.24 11.22 18.14
C ASP A 328 -25.64 11.04 17.54
N ALA A 329 -26.66 11.18 18.40
CA ALA A 329 -28.05 10.99 18.02
C ALA A 329 -28.56 11.99 16.96
N ALA A 330 -27.87 13.10 16.70
CA ALA A 330 -28.24 14.02 15.61
C ALA A 330 -27.78 13.47 14.25
N LEU A 331 -26.54 12.96 14.18
CA LEU A 331 -25.96 12.40 12.96
C LEU A 331 -26.53 11.02 12.64
N GLU A 332 -26.68 10.14 13.63
CA GLU A 332 -27.25 8.80 13.47
C GLU A 332 -28.68 8.85 12.86
N ARG A 333 -29.45 9.90 13.18
CA ARG A 333 -30.79 10.12 12.62
C ARG A 333 -30.79 10.67 11.20
N ARG A 334 -29.65 11.08 10.65
CA ARG A 334 -29.52 11.65 9.29
C ARG A 334 -28.82 10.72 8.32
N PHE A 335 -27.93 9.87 8.83
CA PHE A 335 -27.26 8.86 8.04
C PHE A 335 -28.02 7.52 8.02
N GLN A 336 -27.90 6.79 6.91
CA GLN A 336 -28.36 5.43 6.76
C GLN A 336 -27.17 4.53 6.46
N LYS A 337 -26.93 3.54 7.33
CA LYS A 337 -25.83 2.57 7.18
C LYS A 337 -25.97 1.76 5.89
N VAL A 338 -24.88 1.64 5.16
CA VAL A 338 -24.66 0.71 4.04
C VAL A 338 -23.39 -0.07 4.36
N GLN A 339 -23.52 -1.37 4.61
CA GLN A 339 -22.37 -2.25 4.80
C GLN A 339 -21.70 -2.49 3.45
N VAL A 340 -20.38 -2.45 3.43
CA VAL A 340 -19.52 -2.77 2.31
C VAL A 340 -18.54 -3.83 2.77
N ASP A 341 -18.87 -5.07 2.44
CA ASP A 341 -18.05 -6.22 2.80
C ASP A 341 -16.91 -6.42 1.79
N GLU A 342 -15.83 -7.09 2.24
CA GLU A 342 -14.74 -7.55 1.38
C GLU A 342 -15.31 -8.47 0.28
N PRO A 343 -14.98 -8.25 -1.01
CA PRO A 343 -15.45 -9.12 -2.09
C PRO A 343 -14.81 -10.50 -1.96
N ASP A 344 -15.50 -11.52 -2.45
CA ASP A 344 -14.92 -12.86 -2.50
C ASP A 344 -13.83 -12.97 -3.58
N SER A 345 -13.18 -14.14 -3.65
CA SER A 345 -12.10 -14.39 -4.59
C SER A 345 -12.57 -14.29 -6.05
N ASP A 346 -13.78 -14.76 -6.36
CA ASP A 346 -14.32 -14.78 -7.72
C ASP A 346 -14.73 -13.37 -8.18
N ASP A 347 -15.36 -12.60 -7.30
CA ASP A 347 -15.69 -11.19 -7.48
C ASP A 347 -14.42 -10.35 -7.66
N THR A 348 -13.38 -10.61 -6.87
CA THR A 348 -12.08 -9.93 -7.03
C THR A 348 -11.43 -10.24 -8.36
N ILE A 349 -11.48 -11.50 -8.82
CA ILE A 349 -11.00 -11.88 -10.16
C ILE A 349 -11.77 -11.12 -11.24
N ALA A 350 -13.10 -10.98 -11.10
CA ALA A 350 -13.92 -10.20 -12.04
C ALA A 350 -13.54 -8.71 -12.04
N ILE A 351 -13.29 -8.12 -10.88
CA ILE A 351 -12.80 -6.74 -10.73
C ILE A 351 -11.47 -6.56 -11.47
N LEU A 352 -10.48 -7.41 -11.18
CA LEU A 352 -9.16 -7.33 -11.83
C LEU A 352 -9.24 -7.55 -13.34
N ARG A 353 -10.11 -8.45 -13.82
CA ARG A 353 -10.35 -8.65 -15.26
C ARG A 353 -10.94 -7.41 -15.93
N GLY A 354 -11.80 -6.66 -15.24
CA GLY A 354 -12.32 -5.40 -15.78
C GLY A 354 -11.31 -4.25 -15.73
N LEU A 355 -10.42 -4.22 -14.73
CA LEU A 355 -9.31 -3.26 -14.65
C LEU A 355 -8.12 -3.61 -15.56
N LYS A 356 -8.05 -4.85 -16.06
CA LYS A 356 -6.95 -5.38 -16.88
C LYS A 356 -6.52 -4.43 -17.99
N ASN A 357 -7.46 -3.97 -18.81
CA ASN A 357 -7.15 -3.11 -19.95
C ASN A 357 -6.55 -1.76 -19.52
N SER A 358 -7.02 -1.21 -18.39
CA SER A 358 -6.53 0.06 -17.84
C SER A 358 -5.05 -0.08 -17.42
N PHE A 359 -4.72 -1.11 -16.65
CA PHE A 359 -3.34 -1.40 -16.24
C PHE A 359 -2.42 -1.69 -17.41
N GLU A 360 -2.88 -2.52 -18.37
CA GLU A 360 -2.10 -2.84 -19.56
C GLU A 360 -1.78 -1.59 -20.41
N SER A 361 -2.75 -0.68 -20.55
CA SER A 361 -2.56 0.59 -21.28
C SER A 361 -1.59 1.50 -20.55
N HIS A 362 -1.80 1.71 -19.25
CA HIS A 362 -0.98 2.60 -18.42
C HIS A 362 0.50 2.20 -18.42
N HIS A 363 0.77 0.91 -18.16
CA HIS A 363 2.13 0.39 -18.06
C HIS A 363 2.71 -0.01 -19.42
N GLY A 364 1.87 -0.30 -20.43
CA GLY A 364 2.33 -0.84 -21.71
C GLY A 364 2.83 -2.27 -21.59
N VAL A 365 2.10 -3.10 -20.83
CA VAL A 365 2.40 -4.53 -20.59
C VAL A 365 1.19 -5.40 -20.93
N GLN A 366 1.33 -6.72 -20.80
CA GLN A 366 0.21 -7.66 -20.98
C GLN A 366 0.02 -8.50 -19.72
N ILE A 367 -1.20 -8.55 -19.19
CA ILE A 367 -1.51 -9.30 -17.96
C ILE A 367 -2.16 -10.63 -18.33
N THR A 368 -1.52 -11.73 -17.94
CA THR A 368 -2.10 -13.07 -18.15
C THR A 368 -3.26 -13.32 -17.18
N ASP A 369 -4.27 -14.06 -17.62
CA ASP A 369 -5.41 -14.41 -16.72
C ASP A 369 -4.95 -15.25 -15.53
N SER A 370 -3.95 -16.11 -15.74
CA SER A 370 -3.29 -16.85 -14.66
C SER A 370 -2.64 -15.93 -13.62
N ALA A 371 -2.04 -14.80 -14.03
CA ALA A 371 -1.46 -13.84 -13.10
C ALA A 371 -2.53 -13.18 -12.22
N ILE A 372 -3.70 -12.84 -12.78
CA ILE A 372 -4.83 -12.32 -12.02
C ILE A 372 -5.28 -13.32 -10.95
N ILE A 373 -5.51 -14.57 -11.34
CA ILE A 373 -5.92 -15.63 -10.41
C ILE A 373 -4.83 -15.87 -9.35
N GLY A 374 -3.56 -15.88 -9.77
CA GLY A 374 -2.41 -16.01 -8.89
C GLY A 374 -2.33 -14.88 -7.86
N ALA A 375 -2.52 -13.63 -8.29
CA ALA A 375 -2.50 -12.46 -7.42
C ALA A 375 -3.60 -12.52 -6.35
N VAL A 376 -4.83 -12.87 -6.72
CA VAL A 376 -5.93 -13.01 -5.74
C VAL A 376 -5.60 -14.11 -4.72
N ASN A 377 -5.30 -15.32 -5.19
CA ASN A 377 -5.04 -16.47 -4.31
C ASN A 377 -3.85 -16.23 -3.37
N MET A 378 -2.75 -15.69 -3.90
CA MET A 378 -1.55 -15.44 -3.11
C MET A 378 -1.72 -14.25 -2.16
N SER A 379 -2.41 -13.17 -2.58
CA SER A 379 -2.71 -12.04 -1.69
C SER A 379 -3.58 -12.45 -0.52
N GLN A 380 -4.59 -13.29 -0.74
CA GLN A 380 -5.47 -13.79 0.31
C GLN A 380 -4.73 -14.69 1.30
N ARG A 381 -3.74 -15.44 0.83
CA ARG A 381 -2.94 -16.36 1.65
C ARG A 381 -1.82 -15.68 2.44
N TYR A 382 -1.08 -14.77 1.79
CA TYR A 382 0.17 -14.24 2.33
C TYR A 382 0.08 -12.78 2.82
N ILE A 383 -0.96 -12.03 2.42
CA ILE A 383 -1.19 -10.63 2.85
C ILE A 383 -2.48 -10.59 3.68
N THR A 384 -2.33 -10.75 5.00
CA THR A 384 -3.47 -10.92 5.93
C THR A 384 -3.90 -9.64 6.63
N ASP A 385 -3.11 -8.58 6.56
CA ASP A 385 -3.35 -7.28 7.18
C ASP A 385 -4.09 -6.28 6.27
N ARG A 386 -4.30 -6.66 5.01
CA ARG A 386 -5.05 -5.89 4.00
C ARG A 386 -6.23 -6.71 3.46
N PHE A 387 -7.20 -6.01 2.92
CA PHE A 387 -8.44 -6.57 2.39
C PHE A 387 -8.46 -6.55 0.86
N LEU A 388 -9.19 -7.49 0.27
CA LEU A 388 -9.57 -7.46 -1.14
C LEU A 388 -10.56 -6.31 -1.39
N PRO A 389 -10.59 -5.74 -2.61
CA PRO A 389 -9.74 -6.05 -3.76
C PRO A 389 -8.38 -5.33 -3.74
N ASP A 390 -8.17 -4.34 -2.86
CA ASP A 390 -7.00 -3.45 -2.83
C ASP A 390 -5.65 -4.19 -2.89
N LYS A 391 -5.41 -5.16 -2.00
CA LYS A 391 -4.13 -5.88 -1.99
C LYS A 391 -3.83 -6.65 -3.28
N ALA A 392 -4.85 -7.10 -4.00
CA ALA A 392 -4.67 -7.84 -5.25
C ALA A 392 -4.45 -6.90 -6.43
N ILE A 393 -5.12 -5.75 -6.42
CA ILE A 393 -4.90 -4.66 -7.39
C ILE A 393 -3.46 -4.16 -7.27
N ASP A 394 -3.00 -3.85 -6.05
CA ASP A 394 -1.67 -3.34 -5.77
C ASP A 394 -0.57 -4.33 -6.20
N LEU A 395 -0.79 -5.63 -5.99
CA LEU A 395 0.14 -6.67 -6.48
C LEU A 395 0.25 -6.71 -8.00
N ILE A 396 -0.87 -6.58 -8.71
CA ILE A 396 -0.88 -6.56 -10.17
C ILE A 396 -0.21 -5.28 -10.67
N ASP A 397 -0.48 -4.14 -10.05
CA ASP A 397 0.11 -2.84 -10.41
C ASP A 397 1.63 -2.84 -10.25
N GLU A 398 2.13 -3.28 -9.09
CA GLU A 398 3.56 -3.42 -8.82
C GLU A 398 4.23 -4.44 -9.76
N ALA A 399 3.55 -5.53 -10.11
CA ALA A 399 4.05 -6.51 -11.08
C ALA A 399 4.13 -5.89 -12.50
N CYS A 400 3.15 -5.09 -12.90
CA CYS A 400 3.18 -4.35 -14.17
C CYS A 400 4.32 -3.33 -14.20
N ALA A 401 4.50 -2.57 -13.11
CA ALA A 401 5.56 -1.59 -12.98
C ALA A 401 6.95 -2.23 -13.03
N SER A 402 7.13 -3.40 -12.40
CA SER A 402 8.39 -4.17 -12.43
C SER A 402 8.76 -4.55 -13.86
N ILE A 403 7.83 -5.14 -14.61
CA ILE A 403 8.05 -5.51 -16.03
C ILE A 403 8.32 -4.28 -16.89
N ARG A 404 7.59 -3.17 -16.66
CA ARG A 404 7.85 -1.95 -17.42
C ARG A 404 9.25 -1.39 -17.17
N MET A 405 9.71 -1.44 -15.92
CA MET A 405 11.07 -1.03 -15.56
C MET A 405 12.13 -1.90 -16.24
N GLU A 406 11.90 -3.21 -16.37
CA GLU A 406 12.79 -4.13 -17.10
C GLU A 406 12.85 -3.79 -18.60
N ILE A 407 11.70 -3.53 -19.23
CA ILE A 407 11.61 -3.11 -20.65
C ILE A 407 12.37 -1.81 -20.91
N ASP A 408 12.26 -0.85 -19.98
CA ASP A 408 12.92 0.45 -20.10
C ASP A 408 14.42 0.40 -19.77
N SER A 409 14.88 -0.67 -19.12
CA SER A 409 16.28 -0.89 -18.74
C SER A 409 17.06 -1.65 -19.81
N LEU A 410 18.39 -1.65 -19.67
CA LEU A 410 19.27 -2.48 -20.49
C LEU A 410 19.02 -3.96 -20.14
N PRO A 411 18.76 -4.84 -21.13
CA PRO A 411 18.62 -6.27 -20.89
C PRO A 411 19.86 -6.85 -20.18
N GLU A 412 19.66 -7.85 -19.32
CA GLU A 412 20.75 -8.43 -18.51
C GLU A 412 21.89 -8.95 -19.40
N GLU A 413 21.56 -9.62 -20.51
CA GLU A 413 22.54 -10.10 -21.49
C GLU A 413 23.43 -8.96 -22.02
N LEU A 414 22.82 -7.81 -22.34
CA LEU A 414 23.52 -6.64 -22.87
C LEU A 414 24.35 -5.94 -21.78
N ASP A 415 23.84 -5.81 -20.56
CA ASP A 415 24.57 -5.23 -19.43
C ASP A 415 25.81 -6.08 -19.07
N THR A 416 25.66 -7.41 -19.07
CA THR A 416 26.75 -8.34 -18.76
C THR A 416 27.91 -8.22 -19.75
N ILE A 417 27.60 -8.24 -21.05
CA ILE A 417 28.59 -8.09 -22.14
C ILE A 417 29.23 -6.69 -22.09
N THR A 418 28.43 -5.65 -21.79
CA THR A 418 28.93 -4.27 -21.67
C THR A 418 29.91 -4.11 -20.51
N ARG A 419 29.61 -4.72 -19.35
CA ARG A 419 30.52 -4.74 -18.19
C ARG A 419 31.81 -5.50 -18.48
N GLU A 420 31.72 -6.64 -19.17
CA GLU A 420 32.90 -7.41 -19.58
C GLU A 420 33.79 -6.60 -20.53
N LYS A 421 33.20 -5.92 -21.52
CA LYS A 421 33.91 -5.01 -22.42
C LYS A 421 34.62 -3.90 -21.64
N ASN A 422 33.91 -3.21 -20.75
CA ASN A 422 34.47 -2.12 -19.96
C ASN A 422 35.66 -2.58 -19.10
N ARG A 423 35.57 -3.79 -18.52
CA ARG A 423 36.69 -4.41 -17.78
C ARG A 423 37.90 -4.64 -18.69
N LEU A 424 37.69 -5.21 -19.87
CA LEU A 424 38.76 -5.44 -20.85
C LEU A 424 39.35 -4.14 -21.40
N GLU A 425 38.56 -3.07 -21.54
CA GLU A 425 39.05 -1.74 -21.91
C GLU A 425 39.95 -1.13 -20.83
N MET A 426 39.59 -1.26 -19.55
CA MET A 426 40.45 -0.84 -18.44
C MET A 426 41.76 -1.64 -18.42
N GLU A 427 41.70 -2.96 -18.64
CA GLU A 427 42.88 -3.82 -18.77
C GLU A 427 43.76 -3.38 -19.95
N ARG A 428 43.16 -3.08 -21.11
CA ARG A 428 43.85 -2.54 -22.29
C ARG A 428 44.60 -1.24 -21.96
N ILE A 429 43.93 -0.29 -21.32
CA ILE A 429 44.53 1.02 -20.96
C ILE A 429 45.66 0.86 -19.94
N SER A 430 45.55 -0.11 -19.03
CA SER A 430 46.60 -0.42 -18.05
C SER A 430 47.85 -0.97 -18.75
N ILE A 431 47.68 -1.99 -19.61
CA ILE A 431 48.78 -2.63 -20.34
C ILE A 431 49.43 -1.66 -21.34
N GLU A 432 48.67 -0.75 -21.94
CA GLU A 432 49.23 0.30 -22.83
C GLU A 432 50.16 1.30 -22.12
N LYS A 433 50.08 1.39 -20.78
CA LYS A 433 50.96 2.25 -19.96
C LYS A 433 52.21 1.54 -19.44
N GLU A 434 52.30 0.21 -19.59
CA GLU A 434 53.45 -0.58 -19.17
C GLU A 434 54.54 -0.68 -20.26
N ASP A 435 55.73 -1.15 -19.89
CA ASP A 435 56.85 -1.33 -20.83
C ASP A 435 56.51 -2.35 -21.92
N ARG A 436 56.94 -2.06 -23.16
CA ARG A 436 56.72 -2.95 -24.30
C ARG A 436 57.58 -4.20 -24.20
N ASN A 437 56.94 -5.33 -23.95
CA ASN A 437 57.53 -6.67 -24.03
C ASN A 437 56.63 -7.59 -24.89
N GLU A 438 57.18 -8.73 -25.31
CA GLU A 438 56.53 -9.64 -26.27
C GLU A 438 55.22 -10.25 -25.72
N ASP A 439 55.14 -10.44 -24.39
CA ASP A 439 53.96 -10.96 -23.71
C ASP A 439 52.84 -9.92 -23.61
N ASN A 440 53.18 -8.66 -23.30
CA ASN A 440 52.25 -7.53 -23.25
C ASN A 440 51.66 -7.24 -24.64
N GLU A 441 52.46 -7.33 -25.71
CA GLU A 441 51.94 -7.14 -27.08
C GLU A 441 50.99 -8.27 -27.51
N LYS A 442 51.28 -9.53 -27.16
CA LYS A 442 50.36 -10.66 -27.41
C LYS A 442 49.06 -10.50 -26.64
N ARG A 443 49.13 -10.18 -25.35
CA ARG A 443 47.95 -9.98 -24.50
C ARG A 443 47.10 -8.79 -24.96
N LEU A 444 47.74 -7.69 -25.38
CA LEU A 444 47.06 -6.53 -25.93
C LEU A 444 46.28 -6.88 -27.21
N ASN A 445 46.86 -7.68 -28.10
CA ASN A 445 46.18 -8.13 -29.32
C ASN A 445 45.01 -9.07 -29.03
N GLU A 446 45.14 -9.96 -28.05
CA GLU A 446 44.05 -10.83 -27.59
C GLU A 446 42.88 -10.00 -27.02
N ILE A 447 43.18 -9.03 -26.14
CA ILE A 447 42.18 -8.13 -25.55
C ILE A 447 41.50 -7.29 -26.64
N LYS A 448 42.25 -6.74 -27.61
CA LYS A 448 41.69 -5.97 -28.72
C LYS A 448 40.76 -6.82 -29.59
N GLY A 449 41.14 -8.06 -29.89
CA GLY A 449 40.29 -9.01 -30.61
C GLY A 449 39.00 -9.34 -29.84
N ARG A 450 39.10 -9.53 -28.52
CA ARG A 450 37.93 -9.80 -27.67
C ARG A 450 37.00 -8.59 -27.55
N ILE A 451 37.53 -7.38 -27.37
CA ILE A 451 36.74 -6.14 -27.37
C ILE A 451 36.00 -5.99 -28.69
N ALA A 452 36.66 -6.20 -29.84
CA ALA A 452 36.01 -6.11 -31.15
C ALA A 452 34.85 -7.12 -31.31
N SER A 453 35.03 -8.34 -30.82
CA SER A 453 33.97 -9.36 -30.81
C SER A 453 32.80 -8.99 -29.90
N LEU A 454 33.08 -8.42 -28.71
CA LEU A 454 32.04 -7.97 -27.78
C LEU A 454 31.30 -6.74 -28.35
N ASP A 455 32.00 -5.83 -29.04
CA ASP A 455 31.40 -4.67 -29.71
C ASP A 455 30.40 -5.09 -30.79
N GLU A 456 30.73 -6.10 -31.60
CA GLU A 456 29.83 -6.63 -32.62
C GLU A 456 28.56 -7.24 -31.97
N GLN A 457 28.72 -7.99 -30.87
CA GLN A 457 27.60 -8.55 -30.11
C GLN A 457 26.73 -7.46 -29.46
N ILE A 458 27.35 -6.46 -28.83
CA ILE A 458 26.64 -5.32 -28.22
C ILE A 458 25.83 -4.58 -29.27
N ASN A 459 26.40 -4.27 -30.43
CA ASN A 459 25.69 -3.55 -31.49
C ASN A 459 24.49 -4.37 -32.00
N GLY A 460 24.68 -5.67 -32.27
CA GLY A 460 23.59 -6.54 -32.73
C GLY A 460 22.44 -6.66 -31.72
N LEU A 461 22.76 -6.85 -30.43
CA LEU A 461 21.78 -6.93 -29.35
C LEU A 461 21.11 -5.57 -29.09
N THR A 462 21.85 -4.47 -29.19
CA THR A 462 21.31 -3.10 -29.05
C THR A 462 20.31 -2.80 -30.16
N ASP A 463 20.61 -3.15 -31.41
CA ASP A 463 19.71 -2.95 -32.54
C ASP A 463 18.44 -3.81 -32.41
N LYS A 464 18.58 -5.07 -31.98
CA LYS A 464 17.43 -5.96 -31.69
C LYS A 464 16.56 -5.36 -30.57
N TRP A 465 17.15 -4.96 -29.45
CA TRP A 465 16.46 -4.32 -28.32
C TRP A 465 15.75 -3.03 -28.74
N GLN A 466 16.41 -2.13 -29.48
CA GLN A 466 15.78 -0.88 -29.94
C GLN A 466 14.59 -1.14 -30.89
N THR A 467 14.66 -2.17 -31.71
CA THR A 467 13.58 -2.54 -32.64
C THR A 467 12.38 -3.11 -31.88
N GLU A 468 12.63 -4.02 -30.94
CA GLU A 468 11.60 -4.58 -30.07
C GLU A 468 10.95 -3.47 -29.23
N LYS A 469 11.74 -2.62 -28.57
CA LYS A 469 11.25 -1.50 -27.76
C LYS A 469 10.36 -0.53 -28.56
N LYS A 470 10.78 -0.13 -29.76
CA LYS A 470 9.95 0.73 -30.63
C LYS A 470 8.61 0.09 -30.97
N SER A 471 8.60 -1.22 -31.19
CA SER A 471 7.37 -1.95 -31.51
C SER A 471 6.44 -2.02 -30.29
N LEU A 472 6.99 -2.21 -29.09
CA LEU A 472 6.26 -2.17 -27.83
C LEU A 472 5.65 -0.79 -27.55
N ASP A 473 6.43 0.28 -27.72
CA ASP A 473 5.95 1.65 -27.50
C ASP A 473 4.84 2.02 -28.52
N HIS A 474 4.95 1.56 -29.78
CA HIS A 474 3.88 1.74 -30.76
C HIS A 474 2.59 1.01 -30.35
N ILE A 475 2.69 -0.19 -29.79
CA ILE A 475 1.54 -0.96 -29.33
C ILE A 475 0.91 -0.32 -28.10
N LYS A 476 1.71 0.26 -27.20
CA LYS A 476 1.20 1.07 -26.10
C LYS A 476 0.37 2.25 -26.63
N GLU A 477 0.87 2.98 -27.62
CA GLU A 477 0.12 4.08 -28.26
C GLU A 477 -1.21 3.61 -28.85
N LEU A 478 -1.23 2.44 -29.51
CA LEU A 478 -2.46 1.85 -30.05
C LEU A 478 -3.45 1.44 -28.94
N LYS A 479 -2.97 0.86 -27.83
CA LYS A 479 -3.81 0.53 -26.66
C LYS A 479 -4.41 1.80 -26.03
N ASP A 480 -3.61 2.85 -25.85
CA ASP A 480 -4.07 4.15 -25.34
C ASP A 480 -5.12 4.79 -26.27
N GLN A 481 -4.90 4.70 -27.60
CA GLN A 481 -5.88 5.16 -28.58
C GLN A 481 -7.17 4.35 -28.51
N LYS A 482 -7.10 3.03 -28.30
CA LYS A 482 -8.27 2.16 -28.13
C LYS A 482 -9.12 2.63 -26.95
N VAL A 483 -8.52 2.82 -25.77
CA VAL A 483 -9.24 3.29 -24.56
C VAL A 483 -9.88 4.65 -24.79
N ARG A 484 -9.17 5.60 -25.41
CA ARG A 484 -9.73 6.92 -25.76
C ARG A 484 -10.91 6.82 -26.71
N LEU A 485 -10.81 5.97 -27.74
CA LEU A 485 -11.89 5.75 -28.70
C LEU A 485 -13.11 5.06 -28.08
N GLU A 486 -12.91 4.13 -27.15
CA GLU A 486 -14.00 3.52 -26.39
C GLU A 486 -14.75 4.55 -25.54
N ASN A 487 -14.03 5.43 -24.86
CA ASN A 487 -14.63 6.53 -24.08
C ASN A 487 -15.38 7.54 -25.00
N LEU A 488 -14.79 7.91 -26.14
CA LEU A 488 -15.44 8.76 -27.14
C LEU A 488 -16.70 8.12 -27.73
N LYS A 489 -16.67 6.81 -27.98
CA LYS A 489 -17.83 6.04 -28.45
C LYS A 489 -18.96 6.09 -27.43
N ASP A 490 -18.67 5.85 -26.14
CA ASP A 490 -19.66 5.91 -25.06
C ASP A 490 -20.25 7.32 -24.90
N LYS A 491 -19.41 8.35 -25.03
CA LYS A 491 -19.84 9.76 -25.04
C LYS A 491 -20.80 10.05 -26.19
N TYR A 492 -20.44 9.72 -27.42
CA TYR A 492 -21.30 9.96 -28.59
C TYR A 492 -22.62 9.18 -28.55
N GLN A 493 -22.61 7.96 -28.00
CA GLN A 493 -23.85 7.21 -27.76
C GLN A 493 -24.77 7.94 -26.78
N THR A 494 -24.21 8.49 -25.71
CA THR A 494 -24.96 9.23 -24.68
C THR A 494 -25.50 10.56 -25.23
N GLU A 495 -24.73 11.26 -26.07
CA GLU A 495 -25.15 12.50 -26.74
C GLU A 495 -26.13 12.28 -27.91
N GLY A 496 -26.42 11.02 -28.28
CA GLY A 496 -27.27 10.68 -29.42
C GLY A 496 -26.61 10.87 -30.79
N ASN A 497 -25.30 11.09 -30.85
CA ASN A 497 -24.51 11.17 -32.08
C ASN A 497 -24.15 9.76 -32.60
N LEU A 498 -25.19 9.07 -33.10
CA LEU A 498 -25.07 7.66 -33.51
C LEU A 498 -24.15 7.44 -34.71
N GLU A 499 -23.96 8.44 -35.58
CA GLU A 499 -23.13 8.34 -36.78
C GLU A 499 -21.64 8.24 -36.41
N GLU A 500 -21.14 9.15 -35.58
CA GLU A 500 -19.75 9.11 -35.11
C GLU A 500 -19.48 7.89 -34.22
N ALA A 501 -20.43 7.52 -33.35
CA ALA A 501 -20.33 6.30 -32.55
C ALA A 501 -20.23 5.03 -33.42
N SER A 502 -21.03 4.94 -34.48
CA SER A 502 -21.01 3.81 -35.42
C SER A 502 -19.70 3.75 -36.20
N LYS A 503 -19.16 4.90 -36.61
CA LYS A 503 -17.86 4.99 -37.30
C LYS A 503 -16.73 4.44 -36.41
N ILE A 504 -16.68 4.86 -35.15
CA ILE A 504 -15.69 4.36 -34.19
C ILE A 504 -15.87 2.85 -33.97
N MET A 505 -17.11 2.38 -33.76
CA MET A 505 -17.41 0.99 -33.44
C MET A 505 -17.12 0.01 -34.57
N TYR A 506 -17.42 0.37 -35.82
CA TYR A 506 -17.34 -0.56 -36.96
C TYR A 506 -16.17 -0.30 -37.92
N GLN A 507 -15.48 0.84 -37.82
CA GLN A 507 -14.32 1.14 -38.66
C GLN A 507 -13.03 1.25 -37.83
N THR A 508 -12.96 2.21 -36.91
CA THR A 508 -11.70 2.58 -36.25
C THR A 508 -11.25 1.56 -35.19
N LEU A 509 -12.13 1.15 -34.28
CA LEU A 509 -11.81 0.16 -33.24
C LEU A 509 -11.39 -1.19 -33.85
N PRO A 510 -12.12 -1.77 -34.82
CA PRO A 510 -11.71 -3.04 -35.43
C PRO A 510 -10.37 -2.98 -36.18
N GLN A 511 -9.97 -1.81 -36.68
CA GLN A 511 -8.64 -1.64 -37.31
C GLN A 511 -7.54 -1.71 -36.26
N ILE A 512 -7.66 -0.93 -35.19
CA ILE A 512 -6.68 -0.92 -34.09
C ILE A 512 -6.60 -2.29 -33.42
N GLU A 513 -7.73 -2.96 -33.19
CA GLU A 513 -7.74 -4.30 -32.60
C GLU A 513 -7.03 -5.33 -33.49
N ARG A 514 -7.16 -5.25 -34.82
CA ARG A 514 -6.42 -6.13 -35.73
C ARG A 514 -4.93 -5.85 -35.71
N GLU A 515 -4.51 -4.58 -35.62
CA GLU A 515 -3.09 -4.23 -35.53
C GLU A 515 -2.46 -4.77 -34.25
N ILE A 516 -3.14 -4.61 -33.10
CA ILE A 516 -2.73 -5.18 -31.81
C ILE A 516 -2.65 -6.71 -31.91
N GLN A 517 -3.68 -7.38 -32.42
CA GLN A 517 -3.70 -8.84 -32.56
C GLN A 517 -2.61 -9.37 -33.50
N ASN A 518 -2.33 -8.69 -34.61
CA ASN A 518 -1.29 -9.09 -35.55
C ASN A 518 0.09 -9.00 -34.90
N PHE A 519 0.34 -7.96 -34.12
CA PHE A 519 1.58 -7.83 -33.36
C PHE A 519 1.71 -8.93 -32.31
N GLU A 520 0.67 -9.16 -31.50
CA GLU A 520 0.64 -10.23 -30.50
C GLU A 520 0.89 -11.62 -31.11
N ALA A 521 0.37 -11.88 -32.31
CA ALA A 521 0.57 -13.14 -33.04
C ALA A 521 1.96 -13.28 -33.68
N SER A 522 2.67 -12.17 -33.90
CA SER A 522 4.00 -12.16 -34.53
C SER A 522 5.17 -12.40 -33.56
N LYS A 523 4.89 -12.49 -32.25
CA LYS A 523 5.89 -12.66 -31.20
C LYS A 523 6.41 -14.09 -31.10
N ASN A 524 7.70 -14.22 -30.82
CA ASN A 524 8.36 -15.48 -30.56
C ASN A 524 8.73 -15.61 -29.07
N GLU A 525 9.00 -16.84 -28.61
CA GLU A 525 9.51 -17.07 -27.25
C GLU A 525 10.96 -16.57 -27.05
N ASP A 526 11.71 -16.30 -28.14
CA ASP A 526 13.12 -15.84 -28.15
C ASP A 526 13.28 -14.29 -28.21
N ASP A 527 12.22 -13.54 -27.92
CA ASP A 527 12.28 -12.07 -27.85
C ASP A 527 13.14 -11.62 -26.64
N LEU A 528 13.93 -10.56 -26.78
CA LEU A 528 14.80 -10.05 -25.69
C LEU A 528 13.99 -9.41 -24.56
N LEU A 529 12.80 -8.90 -24.87
CA LEU A 529 11.94 -8.18 -23.93
C LEU A 529 10.66 -8.97 -23.61
N GLN A 530 10.50 -9.32 -22.33
CA GLN A 530 9.28 -9.94 -21.83
C GLN A 530 8.31 -8.86 -21.33
N GLU A 531 7.13 -8.75 -21.96
CA GLU A 531 6.09 -7.79 -21.54
C GLU A 531 4.95 -8.43 -20.72
N LYS A 532 4.99 -9.74 -20.56
CA LYS A 532 3.89 -10.51 -19.96
C LYS A 532 4.06 -10.59 -18.45
N VAL A 533 3.08 -10.04 -17.73
CA VAL A 533 2.90 -10.27 -16.30
C VAL A 533 2.34 -11.67 -16.10
N THR A 534 3.14 -12.52 -15.45
CA THR A 534 2.83 -13.92 -15.18
C THR A 534 2.68 -14.18 -13.68
N VAL A 535 2.29 -15.39 -13.32
CA VAL A 535 2.26 -15.83 -11.91
C VAL A 535 3.64 -15.70 -11.25
N ASP A 536 4.71 -15.87 -12.03
CA ASP A 536 6.09 -15.76 -11.54
C ASP A 536 6.41 -14.31 -11.14
N THR A 537 6.05 -13.34 -11.98
CA THR A 537 6.18 -11.91 -11.69
C THR A 537 5.42 -11.54 -10.42
N VAL A 538 4.19 -12.03 -10.26
CA VAL A 538 3.39 -11.81 -9.04
C VAL A 538 4.04 -12.45 -7.81
N SER A 539 4.60 -13.66 -7.97
CA SER A 539 5.30 -14.37 -6.89
C SER A 539 6.55 -13.63 -6.42
N GLU A 540 7.29 -13.01 -7.34
CA GLU A 540 8.46 -12.19 -7.03
C GLU A 540 8.10 -10.96 -6.21
N VAL A 541 7.01 -10.27 -6.55
CA VAL A 541 6.49 -9.14 -5.76
C VAL A 541 6.14 -9.59 -4.34
N ILE A 542 5.38 -10.68 -4.20
CA ILE A 542 5.01 -11.23 -2.88
C ILE A 542 6.24 -11.67 -2.10
N SER A 543 7.21 -12.28 -2.76
CA SER A 543 8.49 -12.66 -2.15
C SER A 543 9.21 -11.44 -1.58
N ARG A 544 9.24 -10.33 -2.31
CA ARG A 544 9.81 -9.06 -1.83
C ARG A 544 9.05 -8.50 -0.63
N TRP A 545 7.72 -8.53 -0.65
CA TRP A 545 6.89 -7.98 0.43
C TRP A 545 6.94 -8.82 1.71
N THR A 546 6.96 -10.14 1.57
CA THR A 546 6.82 -11.09 2.70
C THR A 546 8.14 -11.69 3.17
N GLY A 547 9.18 -11.66 2.32
CA GLY A 547 10.44 -12.36 2.54
C GLY A 547 10.36 -13.87 2.33
N ILE A 548 9.23 -14.41 1.84
CA ILE A 548 9.06 -15.84 1.57
C ILE A 548 9.77 -16.19 0.25
N PRO A 549 10.65 -17.20 0.19
CA PRO A 549 11.34 -17.58 -1.04
C PRO A 549 10.38 -17.98 -2.17
N ILE A 550 10.65 -17.54 -3.40
CA ILE A 550 9.82 -17.82 -4.60
C ILE A 550 9.59 -19.33 -4.79
N SER A 551 10.59 -20.17 -4.55
CA SER A 551 10.47 -21.63 -4.65
C SER A 551 9.38 -22.19 -3.75
N LYS A 552 9.18 -21.61 -2.56
CA LYS A 552 8.11 -21.99 -1.63
C LYS A 552 6.74 -21.49 -2.11
N LEU A 553 6.67 -20.36 -2.80
CA LEU A 553 5.42 -19.80 -3.32
C LEU A 553 4.88 -20.59 -4.53
N LYS A 554 5.77 -21.16 -5.35
CA LYS A 554 5.42 -21.95 -6.55
C LYS A 554 4.99 -23.38 -6.27
N GLU A 555 5.40 -23.98 -5.16
CA GLU A 555 5.08 -25.38 -4.85
C GLU A 555 3.58 -25.53 -4.56
N SER A 556 2.92 -26.46 -5.24
CA SER A 556 1.49 -26.70 -5.04
C SER A 556 1.25 -27.16 -3.61
N GLU A 557 0.14 -26.70 -3.00
CA GLU A 557 -0.22 -27.10 -1.64
C GLU A 557 -0.34 -28.64 -1.53
N ARG A 558 -0.82 -29.28 -2.60
CA ARG A 558 -0.91 -30.74 -2.70
C ARG A 558 0.45 -31.41 -2.58
N ASP A 559 1.47 -30.90 -3.29
CA ASP A 559 2.82 -31.50 -3.25
C ASP A 559 3.48 -31.30 -1.88
N LYS A 560 3.30 -30.12 -1.26
CA LYS A 560 3.76 -29.86 0.12
C LYS A 560 3.15 -30.85 1.11
N LEU A 561 1.83 -31.06 1.01
CA LEU A 561 1.11 -31.97 1.92
C LEU A 561 1.55 -33.43 1.74
N LEU A 562 1.76 -33.89 0.50
CA LEU A 562 2.19 -35.27 0.23
C LEU A 562 3.61 -35.56 0.74
N LYS A 563 4.50 -34.56 0.76
CA LYS A 563 5.88 -34.67 1.28
C LYS A 563 6.01 -34.25 2.74
N LEU A 564 4.93 -33.91 3.42
CA LEU A 564 4.96 -33.29 4.75
C LEU A 564 5.63 -34.23 5.77
N ASP A 565 5.28 -35.52 5.77
CA ASP A 565 5.84 -36.53 6.68
C ASP A 565 7.36 -36.67 6.52
N ASP A 566 7.83 -36.86 5.30
CA ASP A 566 9.26 -36.97 4.98
C ASP A 566 10.02 -35.70 5.37
N THR A 567 9.45 -34.53 5.08
CA THR A 567 10.11 -33.25 5.33
C THR A 567 10.23 -32.94 6.83
N LEU A 568 9.20 -33.27 7.61
CA LEU A 568 9.25 -33.14 9.07
C LEU A 568 10.29 -34.08 9.69
N LYS A 569 10.43 -35.32 9.19
CA LYS A 569 11.42 -36.30 9.67
C LYS A 569 12.87 -35.89 9.43
N VAL A 570 13.14 -35.06 8.42
CA VAL A 570 14.48 -34.47 8.22
C VAL A 570 14.87 -33.57 9.40
N ARG A 571 13.91 -32.81 9.93
CA ARG A 571 14.17 -31.81 10.98
C ARG A 571 13.97 -32.35 12.39
N VAL A 572 12.96 -33.18 12.59
CA VAL A 572 12.58 -33.78 13.88
C VAL A 572 13.07 -35.22 13.92
N ILE A 573 14.04 -35.51 14.78
CA ILE A 573 14.75 -36.79 14.78
C ILE A 573 14.18 -37.68 15.90
N GLY A 574 13.78 -38.91 15.55
CA GLY A 574 13.39 -39.95 16.51
C GLY A 574 11.94 -39.89 17.00
N GLN A 575 11.08 -39.12 16.33
CA GLN A 575 9.66 -38.93 16.68
C GLN A 575 8.73 -39.33 15.52
N ASP A 576 9.10 -40.39 14.79
CA ASP A 576 8.47 -40.76 13.52
C ASP A 576 6.97 -41.08 13.67
N GLU A 577 6.57 -41.83 14.70
CA GLU A 577 5.15 -42.13 14.97
C GLU A 577 4.35 -40.85 15.27
N ALA A 578 4.94 -39.93 16.04
CA ALA A 578 4.30 -38.66 16.37
C ALA A 578 4.11 -37.79 15.13
N ILE A 579 5.11 -37.75 14.25
CA ILE A 579 5.03 -37.02 12.98
C ILE A 579 3.93 -37.61 12.11
N THR A 580 3.89 -38.94 11.92
CA THR A 580 2.91 -39.59 11.05
C THR A 580 1.47 -39.39 11.55
N LYS A 581 1.21 -39.46 12.86
CA LYS A 581 -0.12 -39.15 13.42
C LYS A 581 -0.56 -37.71 13.11
N VAL A 582 0.35 -36.76 13.23
CA VAL A 582 0.06 -35.35 12.97
C VAL A 582 -0.18 -35.09 11.48
N THR A 583 0.67 -35.64 10.60
CA THR A 583 0.53 -35.46 9.15
C THR A 583 -0.73 -36.12 8.60
N ASP A 584 -1.07 -37.32 9.06
CA ASP A 584 -2.31 -38.01 8.66
C ASP A 584 -3.57 -37.20 9.04
N ALA A 585 -3.60 -36.60 10.23
CA ALA A 585 -4.72 -35.77 10.65
C ALA A 585 -4.86 -34.50 9.80
N ILE A 586 -3.75 -33.85 9.47
CA ILE A 586 -3.73 -32.66 8.59
C ILE A 586 -4.18 -33.02 7.18
N LEU A 587 -3.72 -34.17 6.64
CA LEU A 587 -4.15 -34.68 5.34
C LEU A 587 -5.65 -34.93 5.29
N ARG A 588 -6.25 -35.53 6.33
CA ARG A 588 -7.71 -35.73 6.42
C ARG A 588 -8.48 -34.41 6.37
N SER A 589 -8.00 -33.40 7.08
CA SER A 589 -8.62 -32.08 7.08
C SER A 589 -8.53 -31.40 5.71
N ARG A 590 -7.35 -31.39 5.09
CA ARG A 590 -7.13 -30.77 3.77
C ARG A 590 -7.83 -31.50 2.62
N ALA A 591 -8.11 -32.80 2.79
CA ALA A 591 -8.92 -33.57 1.85
C ALA A 591 -10.44 -33.28 1.95
N GLY A 592 -10.87 -32.41 2.87
CA GLY A 592 -12.29 -32.11 3.10
C GLY A 592 -13.06 -33.27 3.76
N ILE A 593 -12.36 -34.21 4.40
CA ILE A 593 -12.97 -35.35 5.09
C ILE A 593 -13.44 -34.94 6.50
N ASN A 594 -12.75 -33.99 7.13
CA ASN A 594 -13.15 -33.43 8.42
C ASN A 594 -14.18 -32.30 8.27
N ASP A 595 -14.83 -31.95 9.39
CA ASP A 595 -15.76 -30.83 9.46
C ASP A 595 -15.06 -29.48 9.20
N GLU A 596 -15.51 -28.75 8.18
CA GLU A 596 -15.00 -27.43 7.77
C GLU A 596 -15.23 -26.33 8.83
N GLN A 597 -16.08 -26.58 9.83
CA GLN A 597 -16.27 -25.66 10.95
C GLN A 597 -15.19 -25.80 12.02
N ARG A 598 -14.36 -26.84 11.99
CA ARG A 598 -13.31 -27.08 13.01
C ARG A 598 -11.94 -26.56 12.55
N PRO A 599 -10.97 -26.37 13.47
CA PRO A 599 -9.58 -26.08 13.10
C PRO A 599 -8.99 -27.18 12.18
N ILE A 600 -7.91 -26.85 11.47
CA ILE A 600 -7.23 -27.79 10.55
C ILE A 600 -6.84 -29.09 11.28
N GLY A 601 -6.41 -28.98 12.53
CA GLY A 601 -6.16 -30.11 13.40
C GLY A 601 -5.91 -29.66 14.83
N SER A 602 -6.25 -30.54 15.77
CA SER A 602 -6.06 -30.34 17.19
C SER A 602 -5.29 -31.51 17.81
N PHE A 603 -4.18 -31.20 18.49
CA PHE A 603 -3.21 -32.19 18.94
C PHE A 603 -2.86 -32.01 20.40
N LEU A 604 -2.80 -33.11 21.15
CA LEU A 604 -2.26 -33.15 22.51
C LEU A 604 -0.91 -33.90 22.53
N PHE A 605 0.18 -33.16 22.69
CA PHE A 605 1.55 -33.67 22.70
C PHE A 605 1.99 -34.05 24.11
N LEU A 606 2.15 -35.35 24.34
CA LEU A 606 2.53 -35.96 25.62
C LEU A 606 3.96 -36.49 25.57
N GLY A 607 4.69 -36.39 26.68
CA GLY A 607 6.06 -36.90 26.76
C GLY A 607 7.00 -36.04 27.62
N PRO A 608 8.28 -36.43 27.75
CA PRO A 608 9.26 -35.68 28.52
C PRO A 608 9.57 -34.31 27.90
N THR A 609 10.19 -33.41 28.69
CA THR A 609 10.62 -32.11 28.17
C THR A 609 11.85 -32.25 27.27
N GLY A 610 11.96 -31.43 26.23
CA GLY A 610 13.14 -31.38 25.37
C GLY A 610 13.32 -32.53 24.37
N VAL A 611 12.28 -33.35 24.15
CA VAL A 611 12.30 -34.48 23.18
C VAL A 611 11.86 -34.11 21.75
N GLY A 612 11.31 -32.90 21.53
CA GLY A 612 10.98 -32.41 20.20
C GLY A 612 9.55 -31.87 19.99
N LYS A 613 8.69 -31.82 21.02
CA LYS A 613 7.30 -31.30 20.91
C LYS A 613 7.21 -29.94 20.22
N THR A 614 7.97 -28.96 20.72
CA THR A 614 8.00 -27.60 20.13
C THR A 614 8.70 -27.57 18.77
N GLU A 615 9.63 -28.49 18.50
CA GLU A 615 10.32 -28.57 17.21
C GLU A 615 9.37 -29.10 16.12
N VAL A 616 8.46 -30.03 16.44
CA VAL A 616 7.38 -30.46 15.53
C VAL A 616 6.48 -29.27 15.19
N ALA A 617 6.04 -28.50 16.19
CA ALA A 617 5.24 -27.29 15.95
C ALA A 617 5.97 -26.29 15.02
N LYS A 618 7.25 -26.02 15.28
CA LYS A 618 8.05 -25.13 14.42
C LYS A 618 8.20 -25.63 12.99
N SER A 619 8.48 -26.92 12.85
CA SER A 619 8.64 -27.55 11.54
C SER A 619 7.32 -27.53 10.76
N LEU A 620 6.18 -27.77 11.43
CA LEU A 620 4.86 -27.65 10.82
C LEU A 620 4.55 -26.23 10.37
N ALA A 621 4.87 -25.22 11.19
CA ALA A 621 4.67 -23.82 10.81
C ALA A 621 5.47 -23.46 9.57
N GLU A 622 6.73 -23.90 9.50
CA GLU A 622 7.57 -23.69 8.33
C GLU A 622 7.05 -24.40 7.08
N GLN A 623 6.53 -25.62 7.19
CA GLN A 623 6.09 -26.39 6.02
C GLN A 623 4.70 -26.00 5.51
N LEU A 624 3.77 -25.65 6.40
CA LEU A 624 2.39 -25.33 6.03
C LEU A 624 2.17 -23.84 5.81
N PHE A 625 2.89 -23.02 6.56
CA PHE A 625 2.74 -21.56 6.56
C PHE A 625 4.02 -20.84 6.13
N ASP A 626 5.01 -21.57 5.59
CA ASP A 626 6.26 -21.07 4.99
C ASP A 626 7.22 -20.34 5.96
N THR A 627 6.80 -20.06 7.19
CA THR A 627 7.56 -19.36 8.23
C THR A 627 7.36 -19.94 9.64
N GLU A 628 8.45 -20.05 10.41
CA GLU A 628 8.40 -20.42 11.84
C GLU A 628 7.74 -19.36 12.72
N LYS A 629 7.59 -18.13 12.21
CA LYS A 629 7.02 -17.01 12.98
C LYS A 629 5.50 -17.12 13.12
N ASN A 630 4.83 -17.91 12.29
CA ASN A 630 3.38 -18.12 12.33
C ASN A 630 2.99 -19.11 13.45
N ILE A 631 3.53 -18.88 14.65
CA ILE A 631 3.23 -19.62 15.87
C ILE A 631 2.79 -18.62 16.94
N VAL A 632 1.52 -18.70 17.31
CA VAL A 632 0.98 -18.02 18.48
C VAL A 632 1.25 -18.90 19.68
N ARG A 633 2.34 -18.60 20.41
CA ARG A 633 2.75 -19.37 21.58
C ARG A 633 2.20 -18.75 22.86
N ILE A 634 1.50 -19.55 23.66
CA ILE A 634 0.93 -19.14 24.94
C ILE A 634 1.35 -20.14 26.02
N ASP A 635 1.96 -19.63 27.09
CA ASP A 635 2.34 -20.41 28.26
C ASP A 635 1.16 -20.48 29.24
N MET A 636 0.61 -21.67 29.46
CA MET A 636 -0.56 -21.86 30.31
C MET A 636 -0.25 -21.70 31.81
N SER A 637 1.02 -21.70 32.20
CA SER A 637 1.41 -21.36 33.57
C SER A 637 1.09 -19.90 33.93
N GLU A 638 0.99 -18.99 32.95
CA GLU A 638 0.51 -17.62 33.18
C GLU A 638 -1.01 -17.55 33.42
N TYR A 639 -1.75 -18.60 33.05
CA TYR A 639 -3.21 -18.67 33.05
C TYR A 639 -3.77 -19.60 34.13
N MET A 640 -2.99 -19.82 35.20
CA MET A 640 -3.42 -20.59 36.38
C MET A 640 -4.55 -19.91 37.17
N GLU A 641 -4.59 -18.57 37.14
CA GLU A 641 -5.54 -17.77 37.90
C GLU A 641 -6.70 -17.27 37.03
N LYS A 642 -7.90 -17.27 37.58
CA LYS A 642 -9.14 -16.92 36.88
C LYS A 642 -9.10 -15.55 36.17
N PHE A 643 -8.48 -14.54 36.78
CA PHE A 643 -8.45 -13.19 36.18
C PHE A 643 -7.56 -13.11 34.92
N ASN A 644 -6.51 -13.95 34.83
CA ASN A 644 -5.66 -13.99 33.65
C ASN A 644 -6.38 -14.59 32.44
N VAL A 645 -7.39 -15.44 32.65
CA VAL A 645 -8.19 -16.04 31.56
C VAL A 645 -8.81 -14.98 30.65
N SER A 646 -9.28 -13.87 31.22
CA SER A 646 -9.81 -12.76 30.40
C SER A 646 -8.77 -12.14 29.47
N ARG A 647 -7.47 -12.23 29.75
CA ARG A 647 -6.42 -11.71 28.85
C ARG A 647 -6.32 -12.50 27.54
N LEU A 648 -6.77 -13.77 27.48
CA LEU A 648 -6.78 -14.55 26.24
C LEU A 648 -7.75 -13.96 25.20
N ILE A 649 -8.96 -13.61 25.64
CA ILE A 649 -10.06 -13.14 24.79
C ILE A 649 -10.24 -11.62 24.79
N GLY A 650 -9.68 -10.94 25.79
CA GLY A 650 -9.77 -9.51 26.02
C GLY A 650 -10.47 -9.20 27.34
N ALA A 651 -10.02 -8.12 28.01
CA ALA A 651 -10.70 -7.65 29.22
C ALA A 651 -12.14 -7.23 28.89
N PRO A 652 -13.12 -7.43 29.79
CA PRO A 652 -14.50 -6.95 29.59
C PRO A 652 -14.58 -5.40 29.73
N PRO A 653 -15.67 -4.77 29.23
CA PRO A 653 -15.85 -3.32 29.34
C PRO A 653 -15.72 -2.82 30.78
N GLY A 654 -14.87 -1.81 31.01
CA GLY A 654 -14.65 -1.20 32.33
C GLY A 654 -13.42 -1.69 33.10
N TYR A 655 -12.63 -2.62 32.54
CA TYR A 655 -11.36 -3.10 33.10
C TYR A 655 -10.14 -2.55 32.34
N VAL A 656 -9.01 -2.39 33.03
CA VAL A 656 -7.74 -1.98 32.42
C VAL A 656 -7.33 -3.01 31.36
N GLY A 657 -6.99 -2.54 30.15
CA GLY A 657 -6.68 -3.40 29.00
C GLY A 657 -7.87 -3.71 28.07
N TYR A 658 -9.06 -3.12 28.30
CA TYR A 658 -10.21 -3.26 27.40
C TYR A 658 -9.90 -2.85 25.94
N GLU A 659 -9.04 -1.84 25.75
CA GLU A 659 -8.69 -1.36 24.41
C GLU A 659 -7.70 -2.28 23.68
N GLU A 660 -6.87 -3.04 24.40
CA GLU A 660 -5.75 -3.83 23.83
C GLU A 660 -6.15 -5.15 23.15
N GLY A 661 -7.43 -5.57 23.25
CA GLY A 661 -7.91 -6.84 22.70
C GLY A 661 -7.38 -8.06 23.47
N GLY A 662 -7.72 -9.27 23.04
CA GLY A 662 -7.25 -10.51 23.67
C GLY A 662 -5.93 -11.00 23.07
N GLN A 663 -5.04 -11.53 23.90
CA GLN A 663 -3.73 -12.03 23.46
C GLN A 663 -3.85 -13.16 22.43
N LEU A 664 -4.85 -14.05 22.59
CA LEU A 664 -5.11 -15.13 21.65
C LEU A 664 -5.96 -14.64 20.47
N THR A 665 -7.04 -13.91 20.76
CA THR A 665 -8.00 -13.47 19.73
C THR A 665 -7.39 -12.49 18.74
N GLU A 666 -6.61 -11.51 19.20
CA GLU A 666 -5.93 -10.56 18.29
C GLU A 666 -4.80 -11.22 17.50
N ALA A 667 -4.04 -12.12 18.12
CA ALA A 667 -2.96 -12.81 17.43
C ALA A 667 -3.49 -13.66 16.26
N VAL A 668 -4.58 -14.41 16.49
CA VAL A 668 -5.22 -15.22 15.44
C VAL A 668 -5.98 -14.37 14.44
N ARG A 669 -6.60 -13.26 14.87
CA ARG A 669 -7.25 -12.31 13.95
C ARG A 669 -6.25 -11.69 12.96
N ARG A 670 -5.05 -11.33 13.44
CA ARG A 670 -3.97 -10.79 12.58
C ARG A 670 -3.34 -11.87 11.72
N HIS A 671 -3.22 -13.10 12.22
CA HIS A 671 -2.58 -14.22 11.55
C HIS A 671 -3.51 -15.46 11.53
N PRO A 672 -4.54 -15.48 10.64
CA PRO A 672 -5.52 -16.55 10.60
C PRO A 672 -4.92 -17.93 10.22
N TYR A 673 -3.81 -17.92 9.49
CA TYR A 673 -3.02 -19.10 9.12
C TYR A 673 -1.84 -19.25 10.09
N SER A 674 -2.08 -19.88 11.23
CA SER A 674 -1.06 -20.01 12.27
C SER A 674 -1.21 -21.27 13.10
N ILE A 675 -0.14 -21.62 13.80
CA ILE A 675 -0.15 -22.64 14.84
C ILE A 675 -0.39 -21.97 16.18
N VAL A 676 -1.43 -22.39 16.90
CA VAL A 676 -1.67 -21.98 18.28
C VAL A 676 -1.04 -23.02 19.19
N LEU A 677 0.11 -22.69 19.79
CA LEU A 677 0.86 -23.56 20.67
C LEU A 677 0.56 -23.20 22.14
N LEU A 678 -0.17 -24.07 22.82
CA LEU A 678 -0.52 -23.96 24.24
C LEU A 678 0.42 -24.85 25.06
N ASP A 679 1.43 -24.25 25.68
CA ASP A 679 2.42 -24.99 26.47
C ASP A 679 1.92 -25.24 27.90
N GLU A 680 2.23 -26.42 28.45
CA GLU A 680 1.89 -26.84 29.82
C GLU A 680 0.38 -26.78 30.13
N ILE A 681 -0.45 -27.32 29.23
CA ILE A 681 -1.92 -27.22 29.30
C ILE A 681 -2.52 -27.77 30.62
N GLU A 682 -1.82 -28.67 31.31
CA GLU A 682 -2.20 -29.15 32.64
C GLU A 682 -2.21 -28.06 33.72
N LYS A 683 -1.52 -26.94 33.52
CA LYS A 683 -1.48 -25.82 34.47
C LYS A 683 -2.62 -24.82 34.27
N ALA A 684 -3.32 -24.88 33.14
CA ALA A 684 -4.38 -23.93 32.82
C ALA A 684 -5.54 -23.97 33.83
N HIS A 685 -6.12 -22.81 34.13
CA HIS A 685 -7.35 -22.72 34.91
C HIS A 685 -8.52 -23.42 34.19
N PRO A 686 -9.46 -24.09 34.90
CA PRO A 686 -10.62 -24.77 34.30
C PRO A 686 -11.45 -23.96 33.29
N GLU A 687 -11.51 -22.63 33.45
CA GLU A 687 -12.25 -21.76 32.51
C GLU A 687 -11.60 -21.63 31.13
N VAL A 688 -10.28 -21.85 31.01
CA VAL A 688 -9.59 -21.88 29.71
C VAL A 688 -10.13 -23.01 28.84
N PHE A 689 -10.45 -24.16 29.42
CA PHE A 689 -10.98 -25.29 28.66
C PHE A 689 -12.35 -25.02 28.05
N ASN A 690 -13.18 -24.16 28.66
CA ASN A 690 -14.46 -23.77 28.07
C ASN A 690 -14.27 -22.94 26.79
N ILE A 691 -13.28 -22.04 26.81
CA ILE A 691 -12.86 -21.25 25.65
C ILE A 691 -12.33 -22.19 24.55
N LEU A 692 -11.46 -23.14 24.92
CA LEU A 692 -10.89 -24.10 23.97
C LEU A 692 -11.94 -25.03 23.38
N LEU A 693 -12.91 -25.50 24.15
CA LEU A 693 -14.02 -26.32 23.64
C LEU A 693 -14.77 -25.59 22.51
N GLN A 694 -15.06 -24.31 22.68
CA GLN A 694 -15.71 -23.50 21.63
C GLN A 694 -14.84 -23.42 20.38
N VAL A 695 -13.53 -23.24 20.53
CA VAL A 695 -12.58 -23.20 19.41
C VAL A 695 -12.47 -24.56 18.71
N LEU A 696 -12.44 -25.66 19.46
CA LEU A 696 -12.31 -27.02 18.91
C LEU A 696 -13.60 -27.52 18.24
N ASP A 697 -14.76 -26.99 18.62
CA ASP A 697 -16.07 -27.37 18.09
C ASP A 697 -16.53 -26.49 16.94
N ASP A 698 -16.54 -25.17 17.15
CA ASP A 698 -17.11 -24.21 16.19
C ASP A 698 -16.04 -23.51 15.34
N GLY A 699 -14.75 -23.76 15.62
CA GLY A 699 -13.63 -23.13 14.92
C GLY A 699 -13.69 -21.61 14.99
N ARG A 700 -14.34 -21.04 16.01
CA ARG A 700 -14.48 -19.60 16.21
C ARG A 700 -14.67 -19.27 17.68
N ILE A 701 -14.29 -18.06 18.05
CA ILE A 701 -14.57 -17.51 19.38
C ILE A 701 -15.00 -16.06 19.27
N THR A 702 -15.80 -15.59 20.22
CA THR A 702 -16.16 -14.18 20.31
C THR A 702 -15.24 -13.50 21.33
N ASP A 703 -14.58 -12.44 20.92
CA ASP A 703 -13.75 -11.62 21.82
C ASP A 703 -14.62 -10.80 22.80
N SER A 704 -13.98 -10.11 23.74
CA SER A 704 -14.70 -9.29 24.73
C SER A 704 -15.38 -8.04 24.15
N LYS A 705 -15.10 -7.69 22.89
CA LYS A 705 -15.69 -6.58 22.13
C LYS A 705 -16.88 -7.04 21.26
N GLY A 706 -17.14 -8.35 21.19
CA GLY A 706 -18.21 -8.93 20.39
C GLY A 706 -17.80 -9.30 18.96
N ASN A 707 -16.52 -9.22 18.61
CA ASN A 707 -16.01 -9.64 17.30
C ASN A 707 -15.84 -11.15 17.27
N VAL A 708 -16.24 -11.79 16.18
CA VAL A 708 -16.06 -13.23 15.97
C VAL A 708 -14.71 -13.45 15.28
N VAL A 709 -13.80 -14.16 15.95
CA VAL A 709 -12.49 -14.56 15.41
C VAL A 709 -12.56 -16.00 14.94
N SER A 710 -12.14 -16.24 13.69
CA SER A 710 -12.10 -17.58 13.08
C SER A 710 -10.78 -18.29 13.35
N PHE A 711 -10.87 -19.57 13.72
CA PHE A 711 -9.79 -20.51 13.97
C PHE A 711 -9.76 -21.66 12.96
N LYS A 712 -10.65 -21.66 11.96
CA LYS A 712 -10.74 -22.71 10.93
C LYS A 712 -9.43 -22.97 10.20
N ASN A 713 -8.62 -21.92 10.02
CA ASN A 713 -7.33 -21.97 9.33
C ASN A 713 -6.13 -22.16 10.29
N THR A 714 -6.39 -22.52 11.55
CA THR A 714 -5.35 -22.72 12.57
C THR A 714 -5.11 -24.20 12.86
N ILE A 715 -3.91 -24.50 13.36
CA ILE A 715 -3.59 -25.80 13.97
C ILE A 715 -3.40 -25.56 15.47
N ILE A 716 -4.13 -26.30 16.30
CA ILE A 716 -4.06 -26.19 17.75
C ILE A 716 -3.13 -27.29 18.28
N ILE A 717 -2.03 -26.91 18.91
CA ILE A 717 -1.09 -27.85 19.54
C ILE A 717 -1.05 -27.55 21.03
N MET A 718 -1.38 -28.54 21.85
CA MET A 718 -1.30 -28.47 23.31
C MET A 718 -0.16 -29.36 23.76
N THR A 719 0.76 -28.86 24.57
CA THR A 719 1.84 -29.68 25.14
C THR A 719 1.57 -29.95 26.62
N SER A 720 1.77 -31.20 27.05
CA SER A 720 1.64 -31.59 28.45
C SER A 720 2.72 -32.56 28.89
N ASN A 721 3.19 -32.43 30.13
CA ASN A 721 4.15 -33.35 30.73
C ASN A 721 3.48 -34.44 31.58
N ILE A 722 2.14 -34.52 31.58
CA ILE A 722 1.39 -35.60 32.22
C ILE A 722 1.86 -36.96 31.71
N GLY A 723 2.05 -37.91 32.62
CA GLY A 723 2.48 -39.27 32.29
C GLY A 723 3.91 -39.38 31.73
N SER A 724 4.71 -38.31 31.76
CA SER A 724 6.09 -38.33 31.26
C SER A 724 6.96 -39.37 31.96
N ASN A 725 6.73 -39.64 33.24
CA ASN A 725 7.45 -40.67 34.00
C ASN A 725 7.31 -42.07 33.39
N TYR A 726 6.11 -42.43 32.91
CA TYR A 726 5.88 -43.71 32.25
C TYR A 726 6.53 -43.77 30.87
N LEU A 727 6.50 -42.66 30.13
CA LEU A 727 7.10 -42.56 28.79
C LEU A 727 8.64 -42.56 28.82
N LEU A 728 9.26 -42.28 29.97
CA LEU A 728 10.70 -42.46 30.18
C LEU A 728 11.12 -43.93 30.25
N GLU A 729 10.23 -44.81 30.75
CA GLU A 729 10.47 -46.26 30.85
C GLU A 729 10.30 -46.97 29.49
N GLY A 730 9.68 -46.29 28.52
CA GLY A 730 9.49 -46.75 27.15
C GLY A 730 8.08 -46.43 26.64
N ASN A 731 7.92 -46.26 25.33
CA ASN A 731 6.61 -46.05 24.70
C ASN A 731 6.06 -47.40 24.20
N ASN A 732 5.23 -48.05 25.01
CA ASN A 732 4.56 -49.31 24.68
C ASN A 732 3.08 -49.25 25.10
N SER A 733 2.29 -50.26 24.74
CA SER A 733 0.84 -50.26 25.03
C SER A 733 0.51 -50.21 26.53
N GLU A 734 1.38 -50.73 27.39
CA GLU A 734 1.16 -50.71 28.85
C GLU A 734 1.42 -49.31 29.42
N THR A 735 2.51 -48.65 29.00
CA THR A 735 2.83 -47.28 29.43
C THR A 735 1.84 -46.27 28.86
N GLN A 736 1.40 -46.42 27.61
CA GLN A 736 0.33 -45.60 27.03
C GLN A 736 -0.97 -45.72 27.83
N ALA A 737 -1.38 -46.94 28.22
CA ALA A 737 -2.57 -47.14 29.04
C ALA A 737 -2.44 -46.47 30.43
N ALA A 738 -1.25 -46.47 31.03
CA ALA A 738 -0.99 -45.76 32.28
C ALA A 738 -1.12 -44.23 32.11
N VAL A 739 -0.54 -43.68 31.04
CA VAL A 739 -0.66 -42.25 30.68
C VAL A 739 -2.13 -41.88 30.45
N ASP A 740 -2.89 -42.70 29.74
CA ASP A 740 -4.31 -42.45 29.45
C ASP A 740 -5.18 -42.41 30.70
N ASN A 741 -4.88 -43.26 31.69
CA ASN A 741 -5.57 -43.22 32.97
C ASN A 741 -5.28 -41.92 33.72
N GLU A 742 -4.05 -41.42 33.66
CA GLU A 742 -3.67 -40.14 34.26
C GLU A 742 -4.32 -38.95 33.54
N LEU A 743 -4.39 -38.98 32.20
CA LEU A 743 -5.10 -37.98 31.40
C LEU A 743 -6.58 -37.92 31.77
N LYS A 744 -7.26 -39.07 31.89
CA LYS A 744 -8.68 -39.14 32.26
C LYS A 744 -8.94 -38.67 33.70
N ALA A 745 -7.94 -38.76 34.57
CA ALA A 745 -8.03 -38.22 35.92
C ALA A 745 -7.88 -36.68 35.94
N HIS A 746 -7.06 -36.12 35.03
CA HIS A 746 -6.76 -34.69 34.99
C HIS A 746 -7.72 -33.87 34.12
N PHE A 747 -8.11 -34.40 32.95
CA PHE A 747 -8.98 -33.74 31.98
C PHE A 747 -10.35 -34.38 31.89
N LYS A 748 -11.37 -33.55 31.65
CA LYS A 748 -12.74 -34.04 31.41
C LYS A 748 -12.80 -34.83 30.10
N PRO A 749 -13.58 -35.92 30.02
CA PRO A 749 -13.77 -36.68 28.77
C PRO A 749 -14.26 -35.81 27.61
N GLU A 750 -15.11 -34.82 27.90
CA GLU A 750 -15.62 -33.86 26.92
C GLU A 750 -14.48 -33.16 26.16
N PHE A 751 -13.42 -32.75 26.86
CA PHE A 751 -12.28 -32.07 26.24
C PHE A 751 -11.44 -33.04 25.41
N LEU A 752 -11.09 -34.21 25.96
CA LEU A 752 -10.28 -35.20 25.26
C LEU A 752 -10.93 -35.68 23.95
N ASN A 753 -12.27 -35.82 23.93
CA ASN A 753 -13.01 -36.24 22.74
C ASN A 753 -13.07 -35.18 21.62
N ARG A 754 -12.69 -33.92 21.90
CA ARG A 754 -12.59 -32.85 20.88
C ARG A 754 -11.19 -32.68 20.31
N ILE A 755 -10.22 -33.43 20.81
CA ILE A 755 -8.86 -33.44 20.28
C ILE A 755 -8.81 -34.50 19.18
N ASP A 756 -8.29 -34.14 18.01
CA ASP A 756 -8.28 -35.06 16.86
C ASP A 756 -7.27 -36.19 17.08
N GLU A 757 -6.11 -35.90 17.67
CA GLU A 757 -5.09 -36.91 17.99
C GLU A 757 -4.35 -36.63 19.31
N ILE A 758 -4.20 -37.67 20.12
CA ILE A 758 -3.29 -37.68 21.29
C ILE A 758 -1.97 -38.30 20.84
N VAL A 759 -0.89 -37.54 20.94
CA VAL A 759 0.41 -37.86 20.34
C VAL A 759 1.45 -38.06 21.43
N TYR A 760 1.98 -39.28 21.54
CA TYR A 760 3.03 -39.65 22.49
C TYR A 760 4.41 -39.45 21.87
N PHE A 761 5.28 -38.74 22.58
CA PHE A 761 6.67 -38.52 22.19
C PHE A 761 7.58 -39.48 22.95
N ASN A 762 8.52 -40.06 22.21
CA ASN A 762 9.50 -41.01 22.73
C ASN A 762 10.61 -40.30 23.49
N SER A 763 11.20 -40.99 24.48
CA SER A 763 12.50 -40.63 25.03
C SER A 763 13.59 -40.73 23.95
N LEU A 764 14.63 -39.89 24.04
CA LEU A 764 15.67 -39.85 23.02
C LEU A 764 16.69 -40.97 23.28
N SER A 765 16.86 -41.87 22.30
CA SER A 765 17.92 -42.88 22.34
C SER A 765 19.30 -42.26 22.09
N GLN A 766 20.36 -42.96 22.49
CA GLN A 766 21.74 -42.50 22.28
C GLN A 766 22.05 -42.20 20.80
N GLU A 767 21.54 -43.02 19.88
CA GLU A 767 21.68 -42.81 18.44
C GLU A 767 20.98 -41.53 17.97
N VAL A 768 19.79 -41.25 18.51
CA VAL A 768 19.03 -40.02 18.20
C VAL A 768 19.77 -38.79 18.72
N VAL A 769 20.30 -38.85 19.95
CA VAL A 769 21.10 -37.77 20.53
C VAL A 769 22.32 -37.46 19.66
N ASN A 770 23.05 -38.49 19.19
CA ASN A 770 24.19 -38.30 18.29
C ASN A 770 23.79 -37.59 16.98
N LYS A 771 22.67 -37.98 16.36
CA LYS A 771 22.14 -37.28 15.16
C LYS A 771 21.76 -35.82 15.45
N ILE A 772 21.25 -35.51 16.65
CA ILE A 772 20.96 -34.14 17.08
C ILE A 772 22.24 -33.32 17.26
N ILE A 773 23.30 -33.92 17.81
CA ILE A 773 24.64 -33.28 17.89
C ILE A 773 25.10 -32.90 16.48
N ASP A 774 25.04 -33.84 15.54
CA ASP A 774 25.41 -33.60 14.13
C ASP A 774 24.62 -32.46 13.50
N LYS A 775 23.30 -32.39 13.77
CA LYS A 775 22.45 -31.27 13.34
C LYS A 775 22.95 -29.93 13.89
N PHE A 776 23.27 -29.84 15.19
CA PHE A 776 23.74 -28.59 15.79
C PHE A 776 25.12 -28.17 15.29
N ILE A 777 26.02 -29.11 15.04
CA ILE A 777 27.33 -28.84 14.43
C ILE A 777 27.16 -28.34 12.99
N LYS A 778 26.27 -28.96 12.22
CA LYS A 778 25.96 -28.48 10.86
C LYS A 778 25.40 -27.05 10.87
N GLN A 779 24.51 -26.71 11.81
CA GLN A 779 24.02 -25.33 11.97
C GLN A 779 25.13 -24.33 12.35
N LEU A 780 26.16 -24.76 13.07
CA LEU A 780 27.35 -23.94 13.31
C LEU A 780 28.16 -23.77 12.02
N GLN A 781 28.35 -24.85 11.25
CA GLN A 781 29.06 -24.83 9.98
C GLN A 781 28.36 -23.93 8.95
N ASP A 782 27.02 -23.99 8.84
CA ASP A 782 26.22 -23.15 7.94
C ASP A 782 26.45 -21.65 8.20
N ARG A 783 26.61 -21.25 9.47
CA ARG A 783 26.96 -19.87 9.86
C ARG A 783 28.38 -19.46 9.47
N LEU A 784 29.25 -20.40 9.14
CA LEU A 784 30.65 -20.17 8.78
C LEU A 784 30.95 -20.40 7.29
N VAL A 785 29.92 -20.67 6.48
CA VAL A 785 30.04 -20.96 5.04
C VAL A 785 30.71 -19.83 4.26
N ASP A 786 30.40 -18.56 4.55
CA ASP A 786 31.00 -17.40 3.87
C ASP A 786 32.52 -17.33 4.08
N ARG A 787 33.00 -17.91 5.19
CA ARG A 787 34.42 -18.01 5.52
C ARG A 787 35.07 -19.29 4.99
N LYS A 788 34.31 -20.13 4.28
CA LYS A 788 34.69 -21.46 3.80
C LYS A 788 35.27 -22.37 4.89
N ILE A 789 34.88 -22.16 6.14
CA ILE A 789 35.34 -22.98 7.26
C ILE A 789 34.44 -24.20 7.37
N THR A 790 35.06 -25.37 7.52
CA THR A 790 34.33 -26.64 7.70
C THR A 790 34.67 -27.22 9.07
N ILE A 791 33.71 -27.87 9.74
CA ILE A 791 33.89 -28.40 11.09
C ILE A 791 33.54 -29.89 11.11
N THR A 792 34.43 -30.71 11.65
CA THR A 792 34.19 -32.12 11.97
C THR A 792 34.35 -32.33 13.47
N VAL A 793 33.53 -33.21 14.05
CA VAL A 793 33.63 -33.61 15.46
C VAL A 793 33.93 -35.09 15.50
N SER A 794 34.98 -35.48 16.22
CA SER A 794 35.35 -36.88 16.40
C SER A 794 34.27 -37.66 17.16
N ASP A 795 34.21 -38.99 16.97
CA ASP A 795 33.26 -39.83 17.70
C ASP A 795 33.46 -39.74 19.22
N ARG A 796 34.71 -39.62 19.67
CA ARG A 796 35.06 -39.43 21.09
C ARG A 796 34.51 -38.11 21.64
N ALA A 797 34.62 -37.02 20.89
CA ALA A 797 34.04 -35.75 21.29
C ALA A 797 32.50 -35.81 21.29
N LYS A 798 31.87 -36.50 20.32
CA LYS A 798 30.41 -36.71 20.31
C LYS A 798 29.93 -37.50 21.53
N GLU A 799 30.62 -38.57 21.91
CA GLU A 799 30.28 -39.35 23.11
C GLU A 799 30.27 -38.49 24.36
N ILE A 800 31.31 -37.66 24.55
CA ILE A 800 31.41 -36.76 25.72
C ILE A 800 30.34 -35.67 25.68
N ILE A 801 30.09 -35.07 24.51
CA ILE A 801 29.00 -34.10 24.34
C ILE A 801 27.66 -34.74 24.70
N SER A 802 27.43 -35.98 24.30
CA SER A 802 26.21 -36.69 24.65
C SER A 802 26.14 -37.00 26.15
N GLN A 803 27.21 -37.52 26.77
CA GLN A 803 27.20 -37.89 28.19
C GLN A 803 27.04 -36.69 29.12
N GLN A 804 27.65 -35.55 28.79
CA GLN A 804 27.66 -34.36 29.64
C GLN A 804 26.58 -33.34 29.26
N GLY A 805 26.13 -33.35 28.00
CA GLY A 805 25.17 -32.38 27.46
C GLY A 805 23.73 -32.89 27.36
N TYR A 806 23.48 -34.20 27.43
CA TYR A 806 22.13 -34.76 27.46
C TYR A 806 21.66 -34.99 28.89
N ASP A 807 20.40 -34.66 29.16
CA ASP A 807 19.75 -34.90 30.44
C ASP A 807 18.48 -35.71 30.19
N VAL A 808 18.28 -36.80 30.94
CA VAL A 808 17.12 -37.70 30.77
C VAL A 808 15.78 -36.98 31.06
N THR A 809 15.79 -35.99 31.94
CA THR A 809 14.61 -35.21 32.35
C THR A 809 14.36 -34.02 31.41
N PHE A 810 15.43 -33.33 31.00
CA PHE A 810 15.35 -32.11 30.18
C PHE A 810 15.62 -32.33 28.68
N GLY A 811 15.85 -33.58 28.26
CA GLY A 811 16.06 -33.98 26.88
C GLY A 811 17.28 -33.32 26.25
N ALA A 812 17.16 -32.96 24.96
CA ALA A 812 18.24 -32.31 24.20
C ALA A 812 18.40 -30.81 24.49
N ARG A 813 17.64 -30.23 25.42
CA ARG A 813 17.67 -28.79 25.72
C ARG A 813 19.03 -28.30 26.26
N PRO A 814 19.72 -29.02 27.17
CA PRO A 814 21.04 -28.63 27.65
C PRO A 814 22.14 -28.81 26.58
N LEU A 815 21.94 -29.73 25.64
CA LEU A 815 22.90 -30.11 24.61
C LEU A 815 23.31 -28.92 23.74
N LYS A 816 22.34 -28.09 23.32
CA LYS A 816 22.60 -26.88 22.53
C LYS A 816 23.45 -25.88 23.30
N ARG A 817 23.15 -25.65 24.59
CA ARG A 817 23.94 -24.77 25.46
C ARG A 817 25.35 -25.31 25.68
N PHE A 818 25.48 -26.62 25.86
CA PHE A 818 26.78 -27.27 26.04
C PHE A 818 27.69 -27.09 24.81
N ILE A 819 27.16 -27.31 23.60
CA ILE A 819 27.88 -27.07 22.34
C ILE A 819 28.27 -25.59 22.21
N GLN A 820 27.36 -24.66 22.53
CA GLN A 820 27.66 -23.22 22.49
C GLN A 820 28.81 -22.82 23.44
N SER A 821 28.76 -23.29 24.69
CA SER A 821 29.75 -22.93 25.71
C SER A 821 31.11 -23.59 25.50
N ASN A 822 31.15 -24.83 25.00
CA ASN A 822 32.40 -25.60 24.92
C ASN A 822 32.99 -25.65 23.51
N ILE A 823 32.15 -25.71 22.47
CA ILE A 823 32.61 -25.86 21.08
C ILE A 823 32.58 -24.51 20.36
N GLU A 824 31.43 -23.82 20.31
CA GLU A 824 31.34 -22.53 19.59
C GLU A 824 32.29 -21.50 20.20
N THR A 825 32.36 -21.42 21.52
CA THR A 825 33.26 -20.50 22.23
C THR A 825 34.73 -20.84 21.94
N LEU A 826 35.09 -22.11 21.82
CA LEU A 826 36.45 -22.55 21.50
C LEU A 826 36.82 -22.16 20.06
N VAL A 827 35.95 -22.47 19.09
CA VAL A 827 36.11 -22.08 17.69
C VAL A 827 36.23 -20.55 17.56
N ALA A 828 35.34 -19.79 18.21
CA ALA A 828 35.38 -18.33 18.18
C ALA A 828 36.69 -17.77 18.76
N ARG A 829 37.22 -18.38 19.83
CA ARG A 829 38.47 -17.93 20.46
C ARG A 829 39.67 -18.15 19.54
N GLU A 830 39.76 -19.31 18.88
CA GLU A 830 40.83 -19.62 17.90
C GLU A 830 40.71 -18.79 16.61
N MET A 831 39.49 -18.46 16.18
CA MET A 831 39.26 -17.51 15.08
C MET A 831 39.75 -16.10 15.42
N ILE A 832 39.54 -15.62 16.66
CA ILE A 832 39.99 -14.29 17.09
C ILE A 832 41.52 -14.24 17.24
N LYS A 833 42.15 -15.33 17.68
CA LYS A 833 43.62 -15.45 17.73
C LYS A 833 44.27 -15.45 16.35
N GLY A 834 43.51 -15.85 15.32
CA GLY A 834 43.98 -15.93 13.93
C GLY A 834 44.49 -17.32 13.52
N ASP A 835 44.29 -18.34 14.37
CA ASP A 835 44.72 -19.71 14.12
C ASP A 835 43.78 -20.43 13.14
N ILE A 836 42.49 -20.08 13.12
CA ILE A 836 41.52 -20.52 12.10
C ILE A 836 41.40 -19.45 11.02
N LYS A 837 41.77 -19.79 9.78
CA LYS A 837 41.76 -18.88 8.63
C LYS A 837 40.61 -19.20 7.68
N HIS A 838 40.45 -18.35 6.67
CA HIS A 838 39.49 -18.58 5.59
C HIS A 838 39.84 -19.88 4.85
N GLY A 839 38.86 -20.75 4.64
CA GLY A 839 39.04 -22.05 4.00
C GLY A 839 39.53 -23.19 4.90
N SER A 840 39.75 -22.94 6.20
CA SER A 840 40.28 -23.95 7.13
C SER A 840 39.31 -25.10 7.41
N HIS A 841 39.86 -26.30 7.62
CA HIS A 841 39.13 -27.45 8.14
C HIS A 841 39.42 -27.65 9.63
N VAL A 842 38.39 -27.51 10.46
CA VAL A 842 38.48 -27.54 11.91
C VAL A 842 38.00 -28.90 12.41
N THR A 843 38.88 -29.68 13.02
CA THR A 843 38.53 -30.93 13.71
C THR A 843 38.47 -30.69 15.20
N VAL A 844 37.30 -30.93 15.81
CA VAL A 844 37.06 -30.89 17.25
C VAL A 844 37.23 -32.30 17.81
N ASP A 845 38.09 -32.44 18.81
CA ASP A 845 38.33 -33.70 19.50
C ASP A 845 38.42 -33.48 21.03
N TYR A 846 38.50 -34.57 21.79
CA TYR A 846 38.50 -34.55 23.24
C TYR A 846 39.63 -35.37 23.86
N ASP A 847 40.51 -34.70 24.61
CA ASP A 847 41.52 -35.31 25.47
C ASP A 847 41.63 -34.52 26.78
N ASN A 848 40.97 -35.00 27.83
CA ASN A 848 40.72 -34.34 29.13
C ASN A 848 39.95 -33.00 29.04
N ASN A 849 40.13 -32.23 27.97
CA ASN A 849 39.40 -31.03 27.57
C ASN A 849 39.11 -31.08 26.06
N PHE A 850 38.11 -30.31 25.61
CA PHE A 850 37.88 -30.10 24.18
C PHE A 850 39.04 -29.30 23.58
N PHE A 851 39.56 -29.76 22.45
CA PHE A 851 40.59 -29.07 21.69
C PHE A 851 40.25 -29.06 20.19
N ILE A 852 40.89 -28.15 19.46
CA ILE A 852 40.71 -27.96 18.03
C ILE A 852 42.03 -28.24 17.33
N THR A 853 41.93 -28.91 16.19
CA THR A 853 43.02 -29.07 15.21
C THR A 853 42.57 -28.41 13.91
N VAL A 854 43.44 -27.60 13.31
CA VAL A 854 43.14 -26.86 12.08
C VAL A 854 44.01 -27.42 10.95
N ASN A 855 43.38 -27.86 9.87
CA ASN A 855 44.02 -28.34 8.65
C ASN A 855 43.78 -27.38 7.47
#